data_AF-A0A6A6SBH5-F1
#
_entry.id   AF-A0A6A6SBH5-F1
#
_cell.length_a   1.000
_cell.length_b   1.000
_cell.length_c   1.000
_cell.angle_alpha   90.00
_cell.angle_beta   90.00
_cell.angle_gamma   90.00
#
_symmetry.space_group_name_H-M   'P 1'
#
loop_
_entity.id
_entity.type
_entity.pdbx_description
1 polymer ?
#
loop_
_entity_poly.entity_id
_entity_poly.type
_entity_poly.pdbx_seq_one_letter_code
_entity_poly.pdbx_strand_id
1 'polypeptide(L)'
;MTTNDLLYLDIIIAMLGILTIDASAPGQFEYDCKLLGDALGDRYKMNHYELDLLAAEYYYTLAIVPAPDAPEELALVQRSAKGNLVACKLHLANIAFLAFQSDGTDLGNALNRVEAYLAMASNATSRSPSDIPNMKVCLAFLYRFRYALTLDIRSLEEAVTLARQANTQSSPDIERLTLLANLLQNLYIAQGDMSIFQEAIQAVNQLEPLQEYHPDHKGSSNHIRSGLYSKRFSLYRAQDDIEIAVATARDGYNNGNVSIRQDSVIQLCTALHARGKRYSRPADLSEALSLIDEHMFSHRDLPPSEDIHREQFESLRATLLSYNRETIEEAIRFYESIRDRTDPQSLTFPTKIWKLGRVYKEAGQLENARDCFERASGRMDIRGYEHVRCLHDLALTYSDLADELDSDEEIWNLWIQSTRVDAKALFCSSGEVFIRAHSGRNASLTLYALSQWRDCDEVSVATISLFPHMVTRGLSMEDSQKLLKGLTDISSLAASAAIKMSDMPINAVRLMEKGRGVILEQFMDLKTDHTRLQEAYPDLYQQFTQIQEALLDHVDGDFDPKTPMREILQASHERTGRVNRMAELRKRITDLDGFHDFDQPFSNDDIEELPRTGNIVIFNSSYSITNPEPLQTFIVKAGESACVQVVELPGMNLQEATHMADTLVGPKRLSKAKAGRPRTKSNEELRQILAKSWEFAVRPILQELGLLSSSPPSVDHLPRVFWIRSGVMSMLPLHAAGLYNIKGQSDQNATMYCVSPYAATVQALLVAYKQKQRKRAYSADRKLLLVAMPETHSKSDLPHVETEISTVKEIMCPKTTNGHEVDKCASTSPQCIRRKPELHAKTCTDPEK
;
A
#
# COMPACT_ATOMS: atom_id res chain seq x y z
N MET A 1 30.27 40.35 16.48
CA MET A 1 30.33 40.88 17.86
C MET A 1 30.75 39.74 18.75
N THR A 2 31.70 39.97 19.66
CA THR A 2 32.11 38.93 20.62
C THR A 2 31.00 38.68 21.64
N THR A 3 30.97 37.53 22.31
CA THR A 3 30.01 37.22 23.40
C THR A 3 30.02 38.27 24.53
N ASN A 4 31.12 39.00 24.70
CA ASN A 4 31.22 40.12 25.64
C ASN A 4 30.54 41.41 25.15
N ASP A 5 30.41 41.63 23.84
CA ASP A 5 29.75 42.82 23.28
C ASP A 5 28.22 42.71 23.35
N LEU A 6 27.68 41.49 23.29
CA LEU A 6 26.24 41.19 23.44
C LEU A 6 25.79 41.33 24.90
N LEU A 7 26.60 40.87 25.85
CA LEU A 7 26.34 41.06 27.29
C LEU A 7 26.29 42.55 27.67
N TYR A 8 27.13 43.37 27.04
CA TYR A 8 27.10 44.83 27.19
C TYR A 8 25.82 45.45 26.58
N LEU A 9 25.34 44.95 25.45
CA LEU A 9 24.10 45.41 24.83
C LEU A 9 22.86 45.03 25.67
N ASP A 10 22.85 43.85 26.29
CA ASP A 10 21.78 43.37 27.17
C ASP A 10 21.71 44.14 28.48
N ILE A 11 22.86 44.50 29.06
CA ILE A 11 22.93 45.41 30.21
C ILE A 11 22.45 46.81 29.82
N ILE A 12 22.81 47.30 28.62
CA ILE A 12 22.37 48.62 28.12
C ILE A 12 20.87 48.66 27.86
N ILE A 13 20.25 47.59 27.33
CA ILE A 13 18.80 47.51 27.11
C ILE A 13 18.03 47.35 28.42
N ALA A 14 18.53 46.54 29.37
CA ALA A 14 17.97 46.47 30.71
C ALA A 14 18.07 47.82 31.44
N MET A 15 19.20 48.53 31.30
CA MET A 15 19.38 49.87 31.87
C MET A 15 18.51 50.93 31.18
N LEU A 16 18.35 50.89 29.85
CA LEU A 16 17.50 51.82 29.10
C LEU A 16 16.00 51.55 29.33
N GLY A 17 15.59 50.29 29.48
CA GLY A 17 14.21 49.90 29.81
C GLY A 17 13.81 50.34 31.22
N ILE A 18 14.69 50.17 32.21
CA ILE A 18 14.45 50.65 33.59
C ILE A 18 14.38 52.19 33.65
N LEU A 19 15.07 52.91 32.75
CA LEU A 19 15.10 54.37 32.71
C LEU A 19 13.95 55.03 31.92
N THR A 20 13.14 54.26 31.17
CA THR A 20 12.10 54.81 30.28
C THR A 20 10.66 54.47 30.68
N ILE A 21 10.46 53.58 31.66
CA ILE A 21 9.12 53.24 32.14
C ILE A 21 8.60 54.36 33.04
N ASP A 22 7.70 55.18 32.51
CA ASP A 22 7.05 56.26 33.25
C ASP A 22 5.79 55.73 33.96
N ALA A 23 5.90 55.45 35.25
CA ALA A 23 4.80 54.97 36.08
C ALA A 23 3.81 56.08 36.49
N SER A 24 3.92 57.30 35.92
CA SER A 24 3.12 58.46 36.32
C SER A 24 1.67 58.45 35.81
N ALA A 25 1.35 57.64 34.78
CA ALA A 25 0.01 57.50 34.22
C ALA A 25 -0.56 56.06 34.36
N PRO A 26 -1.84 55.88 34.73
CA PRO A 26 -2.45 54.55 34.84
C PRO A 26 -2.42 53.80 33.50
N GLY A 27 -1.83 52.60 33.47
CA GLY A 27 -1.75 51.76 32.26
C GLY A 27 -0.52 51.97 31.37
N GLN A 28 0.27 53.02 31.59
CA GLN A 28 1.46 53.32 30.79
C GLN A 28 2.59 52.30 31.05
N PHE A 29 2.73 51.87 32.31
CA PHE A 29 3.69 50.84 32.71
C PHE A 29 3.47 49.52 31.94
N GLU A 30 2.21 49.06 31.86
CA GLU A 30 1.84 47.84 31.16
C GLU A 30 2.04 47.97 29.64
N TYR A 31 1.78 49.15 29.08
CA TYR A 31 2.03 49.44 27.68
C TYR A 31 3.54 49.41 27.34
N ASP A 32 4.38 50.06 28.15
CA ASP A 32 5.82 50.11 27.94
C ASP A 32 6.45 48.72 28.08
N CYS A 33 5.99 47.94 29.07
CA CYS A 33 6.39 46.54 29.24
C CYS A 33 5.99 45.67 28.04
N LYS A 34 4.79 45.85 27.49
CA LYS A 34 4.34 45.14 26.28
C LYS A 34 5.20 45.52 25.07
N LEU A 35 5.52 46.80 24.88
CA LEU A 35 6.37 47.28 23.79
C LEU A 35 7.80 46.74 23.87
N LEU A 36 8.38 46.69 25.08
CA LEU A 36 9.70 46.10 25.29
C LEU A 36 9.70 44.59 24.99
N GLY A 37 8.65 43.88 25.40
CA GLY A 37 8.43 42.48 25.07
C GLY A 37 8.36 42.25 23.56
N ASP A 38 7.64 43.10 22.83
CA ASP A 38 7.52 43.03 21.36
C ASP A 38 8.89 43.22 20.69
N ALA A 39 9.66 44.24 21.11
CA ALA A 39 10.98 44.54 20.56
C ALA A 39 11.99 43.41 20.80
N LEU A 40 11.99 42.81 21.99
CA LEU A 40 12.84 41.66 22.31
C LEU A 40 12.40 40.41 21.52
N GLY A 41 11.10 40.20 21.34
CA GLY A 41 10.57 39.15 20.48
C GLY A 41 11.00 39.30 19.02
N ASP A 42 11.01 40.51 18.49
CA ASP A 42 11.48 40.78 17.13
C ASP A 42 13.00 40.63 17.00
N ARG A 43 13.77 41.01 18.03
CA ARG A 43 15.22 40.74 18.09
C ARG A 43 15.52 39.24 18.12
N TYR A 44 14.73 38.46 18.86
CA TYR A 44 14.82 37.00 18.82
C TYR A 44 14.57 36.45 17.42
N LYS A 45 13.57 36.94 16.68
CA LYS A 45 13.31 36.50 15.29
C LYS A 45 14.51 36.75 14.36
N MET A 46 15.35 37.74 14.66
CA MET A 46 16.55 38.06 13.88
C MET A 46 17.77 37.24 14.30
N ASN A 47 17.95 37.00 15.59
CA ASN A 47 19.22 36.51 16.14
C ASN A 47 19.14 35.14 16.85
N HIS A 48 17.93 34.63 17.10
CA HIS A 48 17.65 33.34 17.75
C HIS A 48 18.24 33.14 19.15
N TYR A 49 18.58 34.20 19.89
CA TYR A 49 19.10 34.10 21.27
C TYR A 49 18.01 33.77 22.29
N GLU A 50 18.17 32.66 23.05
CA GLU A 50 17.20 32.26 24.11
C GLU A 50 17.01 33.35 25.18
N LEU A 51 18.05 34.11 25.50
CA LEU A 51 18.00 35.21 26.46
C LEU A 51 16.97 36.29 26.07
N ASP A 52 16.80 36.55 24.77
CA ASP A 52 15.83 37.53 24.26
C ASP A 52 14.39 37.07 24.55
N LEU A 53 14.13 35.77 24.40
CA LEU A 53 12.84 35.15 24.72
C LEU A 53 12.55 35.16 26.22
N LEU A 54 13.55 34.85 27.06
CA LEU A 54 13.40 34.88 28.51
C LEU A 54 13.15 36.31 29.02
N ALA A 55 13.83 37.30 28.44
CA ALA A 55 13.60 38.70 28.74
C ALA A 55 12.21 39.16 28.26
N ALA A 56 11.79 38.76 27.05
CA ALA A 56 10.46 39.05 26.55
C ALA A 56 9.35 38.43 27.44
N GLU A 57 9.53 37.18 27.87
CA GLU A 57 8.63 36.50 28.81
C GLU A 57 8.45 37.30 30.11
N TYR A 58 9.54 37.81 30.66
CA TYR A 58 9.53 38.64 31.86
C TYR A 58 8.69 39.91 31.66
N TYR A 59 8.94 40.68 30.60
CA TYR A 59 8.23 41.93 30.34
C TYR A 59 6.75 41.72 30.00
N TYR A 60 6.39 40.69 29.24
CA TYR A 60 4.98 40.37 29.03
C TYR A 60 4.27 39.95 30.32
N THR A 61 4.96 39.25 31.23
CA THR A 61 4.38 38.88 32.54
C THR A 61 4.07 40.13 33.37
N LEU A 62 4.94 41.14 33.33
CA LEU A 62 4.70 42.43 33.98
C LEU A 62 3.55 43.22 33.34
N ALA A 63 3.32 43.07 32.04
CA ALA A 63 2.24 43.75 31.33
C ALA A 63 0.83 43.19 31.62
N ILE A 64 0.69 42.03 32.28
CA ILE A 64 -0.60 41.31 32.47
C ILE A 64 -1.16 41.46 33.92
N VAL A 65 -0.65 42.41 34.71
CA VAL A 65 -1.08 42.59 36.11
C VAL A 65 -2.60 42.87 36.19
N PRO A 66 -3.37 42.09 36.97
CA PRO A 66 -4.82 42.22 37.00
C PRO A 66 -5.26 43.52 37.68
N ALA A 67 -5.97 44.38 36.94
CA ALA A 67 -6.63 45.57 37.44
C ALA A 67 -8.17 45.38 37.34
N PRO A 68 -8.92 45.29 38.45
CA PRO A 68 -10.35 44.99 38.46
C PRO A 68 -11.23 46.02 37.72
N ASP A 69 -10.74 47.25 37.55
CA ASP A 69 -11.44 48.38 36.92
C ASP A 69 -10.62 49.01 35.77
N ALA A 70 -9.87 48.19 35.02
CA ALA A 70 -9.01 48.66 33.93
C ALA A 70 -9.83 49.32 32.79
N PRO A 71 -9.38 50.47 32.24
CA PRO A 71 -9.92 51.02 31.01
C PRO A 71 -9.87 50.00 29.86
N GLU A 72 -10.81 50.07 28.91
CA GLU A 72 -10.90 49.12 27.77
C GLU A 72 -9.60 49.03 26.96
N GLU A 73 -8.89 50.15 26.81
CA GLU A 73 -7.57 50.23 26.16
C GLU A 73 -6.50 49.42 26.91
N LEU A 74 -6.46 49.49 28.25
CA LEU A 74 -5.54 48.70 29.07
C LEU A 74 -5.89 47.20 29.00
N ALA A 75 -7.18 46.86 28.97
CA ALA A 75 -7.63 45.48 28.79
C ALA A 75 -7.22 44.89 27.43
N LEU A 76 -7.20 45.69 26.36
CA LEU A 76 -6.70 45.31 25.03
C LEU A 76 -5.19 45.05 25.04
N VAL A 77 -4.41 45.93 25.68
CA VAL A 77 -2.95 45.77 25.84
C VAL A 77 -2.64 44.49 26.62
N GLN A 78 -3.35 44.25 27.73
CA GLN A 78 -3.21 43.05 28.55
C GLN A 78 -3.57 41.77 27.78
N ARG A 79 -4.61 41.78 26.94
CA ARG A 79 -4.96 40.64 26.07
C ARG A 79 -3.87 40.38 25.03
N SER A 80 -3.36 41.42 24.38
CA SER A 80 -2.28 41.30 23.39
C SER A 80 -0.98 40.77 24.03
N ALA A 81 -0.57 41.35 25.17
CA ALA A 81 0.61 40.89 25.92
C ALA A 81 0.46 39.41 26.35
N LYS A 82 -0.75 39.00 26.74
CA LYS A 82 -1.04 37.60 27.10
C LYS A 82 -0.92 36.65 25.91
N GLY A 83 -1.35 37.06 24.72
CA GLY A 83 -1.13 36.29 23.48
C GLY A 83 0.36 36.12 23.17
N ASN A 84 1.13 37.19 23.23
CA ASN A 84 2.56 37.18 22.95
C ASN A 84 3.35 36.38 24.00
N LEU A 85 2.97 36.46 25.28
CA LEU A 85 3.56 35.64 26.35
C LEU A 85 3.40 34.15 26.06
N VAL A 86 2.24 33.72 25.57
CA VAL A 86 2.03 32.30 25.23
C VAL A 86 2.87 31.89 24.04
N ALA A 87 3.00 32.74 23.01
CA ALA A 87 3.90 32.48 21.89
C ALA A 87 5.37 32.36 22.34
N CYS A 88 5.86 33.27 23.19
CA CYS A 88 7.20 33.21 23.76
C CYS A 88 7.43 31.92 24.57
N LYS A 89 6.49 31.56 25.44
CA LYS A 89 6.58 30.31 26.21
C LYS A 89 6.54 29.07 25.33
N LEU A 90 5.79 29.08 24.24
CA LEU A 90 5.82 28.00 23.25
C LEU A 90 7.21 27.85 22.62
N HIS A 91 7.85 28.95 22.22
CA HIS A 91 9.21 28.92 21.69
C HIS A 91 10.22 28.41 22.73
N LEU A 92 10.11 28.82 23.99
CA LEU A 92 10.94 28.31 25.09
C LEU A 92 10.71 26.81 25.36
N ALA A 93 9.46 26.33 25.24
CA ALA A 93 9.13 24.92 25.32
C ALA A 93 9.77 24.13 24.17
N ASN A 94 9.73 24.70 22.95
CA ASN A 94 10.35 24.10 21.77
C ASN A 94 11.88 24.04 21.91
N ILE A 95 12.53 25.09 22.43
CA ILE A 95 13.97 25.09 22.71
C ILE A 95 14.32 23.97 23.70
N ALA A 96 13.57 23.87 24.81
CA ALA A 96 13.80 22.81 25.80
C ALA A 96 13.55 21.40 25.23
N PHE A 97 12.55 21.26 24.36
CA PHE A 97 12.25 20.02 23.65
C PHE A 97 13.38 19.63 22.69
N LEU A 98 13.89 20.58 21.89
CA LEU A 98 14.98 20.36 20.94
C LEU A 98 16.30 20.03 21.65
N ALA A 99 16.60 20.71 22.77
CA ALA A 99 17.75 20.40 23.60
C ALA A 99 17.69 18.98 24.20
N PHE A 100 16.49 18.54 24.63
CA PHE A 100 16.30 17.15 25.04
C PHE A 100 16.52 16.17 23.88
N GLN A 101 16.05 16.50 22.67
CA GLN A 101 16.26 15.65 21.50
C GLN A 101 17.74 15.54 21.09
N SER A 102 18.55 16.58 21.26
CA SER A 102 19.97 16.57 20.87
C SER A 102 20.86 15.83 21.86
N ASP A 103 20.72 16.11 23.16
CA ASP A 103 21.72 15.72 24.15
C ASP A 103 21.20 14.64 25.13
N GLY A 104 19.90 14.30 25.04
CA GLY A 104 19.25 13.20 25.79
C GLY A 104 19.21 13.36 27.31
N THR A 105 19.84 14.42 27.84
CA THR A 105 19.93 14.73 29.26
C THR A 105 18.84 15.74 29.59
N ASP A 106 18.08 15.49 30.66
CA ASP A 106 17.07 16.41 31.22
C ASP A 106 15.62 16.36 30.67
N LEU A 107 15.11 15.14 30.45
CA LEU A 107 13.66 14.89 30.24
C LEU A 107 12.78 15.57 31.30
N GLY A 108 13.24 15.60 32.56
CA GLY A 108 12.52 16.19 33.68
C GLY A 108 12.29 17.69 33.51
N ASN A 109 13.32 18.46 33.17
CA ASN A 109 13.19 19.91 32.92
C ASN A 109 12.37 20.21 31.66
N ALA A 110 12.59 19.46 30.55
CA ALA A 110 11.80 19.62 29.34
C ALA A 110 10.30 19.37 29.61
N LEU A 111 9.97 18.29 30.32
CA LEU A 111 8.60 17.98 30.70
C LEU A 111 8.02 19.01 31.68
N ASN A 112 8.78 19.41 32.70
CA ASN A 112 8.34 20.41 33.67
C ASN A 112 8.04 21.76 33.00
N ARG A 113 8.87 22.20 32.04
CA ARG A 113 8.61 23.40 31.24
C ARG A 113 7.32 23.25 30.42
N VAL A 114 7.14 22.14 29.72
CA VAL A 114 5.92 21.87 28.94
C VAL A 114 4.66 21.85 29.82
N GLU A 115 4.69 21.15 30.96
CA GLU A 115 3.55 21.06 31.90
C GLU A 115 3.21 22.40 32.56
N ALA A 116 4.22 23.17 32.98
CA ALA A 116 4.02 24.50 33.54
C ALA A 116 3.30 25.42 32.53
N TYR A 117 3.66 25.31 31.24
CA TYR A 117 3.06 26.11 30.18
C TYR A 117 1.68 25.61 29.75
N LEU A 118 1.46 24.28 29.73
CA LEU A 118 0.13 23.71 29.51
C LEU A 118 -0.88 24.20 30.55
N ALA A 119 -0.49 24.22 31.84
CA ALA A 119 -1.35 24.71 32.92
C ALA A 119 -1.71 26.20 32.75
N MET A 120 -0.74 27.02 32.33
CA MET A 120 -0.96 28.45 32.11
C MET A 120 -1.85 28.71 30.88
N ALA A 121 -1.54 28.10 29.74
CA ALA A 121 -2.27 28.30 28.49
C ALA A 121 -3.72 27.77 28.58
N SER A 122 -3.95 26.67 29.31
CA SER A 122 -5.30 26.13 29.56
C SER A 122 -6.15 27.07 30.44
N ASN A 123 -5.53 27.75 31.41
CA ASN A 123 -6.22 28.79 32.18
C ASN A 123 -6.53 30.02 31.33
N ALA A 124 -5.71 30.33 30.33
CA ALA A 124 -5.89 31.49 29.46
C ALA A 124 -7.09 31.34 28.50
N THR A 125 -7.31 30.16 27.92
CA THR A 125 -8.42 29.86 27.00
C THR A 125 -9.79 29.97 27.65
N SER A 126 -9.90 29.71 28.96
CA SER A 126 -11.19 29.76 29.68
C SER A 126 -11.78 31.17 29.86
N ARG A 127 -11.00 32.24 29.61
CA ARG A 127 -11.36 33.62 30.01
C ARG A 127 -11.44 34.66 28.88
N SER A 128 -11.07 34.36 27.63
CA SER A 128 -11.09 35.33 26.51
C SER A 128 -11.55 34.69 25.18
N PRO A 129 -12.73 35.07 24.63
CA PRO A 129 -13.26 34.46 23.41
C PRO A 129 -12.61 34.89 22.08
N SER A 130 -11.92 36.04 22.04
CA SER A 130 -11.38 36.61 20.78
C SER A 130 -10.06 35.98 20.31
N ASP A 131 -9.30 35.34 21.21
CA ASP A 131 -7.96 34.80 20.95
C ASP A 131 -7.93 33.25 20.85
N ILE A 132 -9.11 32.63 20.74
CA ILE A 132 -9.28 31.18 20.86
C ILE A 132 -8.46 30.38 19.82
N PRO A 133 -8.45 30.71 18.51
CA PRO A 133 -7.81 29.83 17.51
C PRO A 133 -6.28 29.72 17.66
N ASN A 134 -5.57 30.85 17.81
CA ASN A 134 -4.11 30.86 17.95
C ASN A 134 -3.67 30.24 19.29
N MET A 135 -4.42 30.49 20.37
CA MET A 135 -4.15 29.87 21.66
C MET A 135 -4.34 28.33 21.61
N LYS A 136 -5.35 27.84 20.88
CA LYS A 136 -5.54 26.41 20.63
C LYS A 136 -4.39 25.79 19.84
N VAL A 137 -3.83 26.51 18.86
CA VAL A 137 -2.64 26.10 18.12
C VAL A 137 -1.44 25.95 19.06
N CYS A 138 -1.19 26.94 19.93
CA CYS A 138 -0.11 26.87 20.91
C CYS A 138 -0.29 25.68 21.88
N LEU A 139 -1.52 25.47 22.39
CA LEU A 139 -1.83 24.31 23.24
C LEU A 139 -1.62 22.99 22.51
N ALA A 140 -2.03 22.89 21.24
CA ALA A 140 -1.82 21.70 20.44
C ALA A 140 -0.34 21.37 20.26
N PHE A 141 0.54 22.36 20.06
CA PHE A 141 1.99 22.15 20.06
C PHE A 141 2.53 21.70 21.41
N LEU A 142 2.09 22.28 22.51
CA LEU A 142 2.52 21.87 23.85
C LEU A 142 2.11 20.41 24.16
N TYR A 143 0.88 20.02 23.83
CA TYR A 143 0.42 18.65 23.94
C TYR A 143 1.19 17.68 23.03
N ARG A 144 1.58 18.13 21.82
CA ARG A 144 2.47 17.36 20.94
C ARG A 144 3.85 17.17 21.55
N PHE A 145 4.45 18.20 22.16
CA PHE A 145 5.74 18.07 22.85
C PHE A 145 5.63 17.11 24.03
N ARG A 146 4.56 17.23 24.83
CA ARG A 146 4.28 16.29 25.91
C ARG A 146 4.17 14.85 25.39
N TYR A 147 3.44 14.62 24.29
CA TYR A 147 3.40 13.30 23.65
C TYR A 147 4.79 12.83 23.23
N ALA A 148 5.61 13.68 22.58
CA ALA A 148 6.95 13.29 22.17
C ALA A 148 7.88 12.95 23.36
N LEU A 149 7.65 13.54 24.53
CA LEU A 149 8.41 13.28 25.75
C LEU A 149 7.89 12.08 26.57
N THR A 150 6.58 11.77 26.49
CA THR A 150 5.92 10.78 27.38
C THR A 150 5.30 9.59 26.66
N LEU A 151 5.12 9.68 25.35
CA LEU A 151 4.29 8.81 24.51
C LEU A 151 2.83 8.67 24.98
N ASP A 152 2.32 9.61 25.79
CA ASP A 152 0.92 9.63 26.19
C ASP A 152 0.01 9.99 25.00
N ILE A 153 -0.61 8.97 24.42
CA ILE A 153 -1.50 9.10 23.26
C ILE A 153 -2.65 10.08 23.53
N ARG A 154 -3.13 10.20 24.78
CA ARG A 154 -4.22 11.13 25.12
C ARG A 154 -3.81 12.59 24.88
N SER A 155 -2.55 12.92 25.16
CA SER A 155 -2.01 14.24 24.85
C SER A 155 -2.08 14.50 23.34
N LEU A 156 -1.78 13.51 22.51
CA LEU A 156 -1.85 13.64 21.06
C LEU A 156 -3.30 13.75 20.53
N GLU A 157 -4.24 13.00 21.11
CA GLU A 157 -5.67 13.12 20.81
C GLU A 157 -6.23 14.51 21.15
N GLU A 158 -5.82 15.06 22.29
CA GLU A 158 -6.19 16.42 22.70
C GLU A 158 -5.59 17.46 21.75
N ALA A 159 -4.32 17.30 21.35
CA ALA A 159 -3.68 18.18 20.37
C ALA A 159 -4.45 18.20 19.03
N VAL A 160 -4.85 17.03 18.52
CA VAL A 160 -5.64 16.92 17.29
C VAL A 160 -7.00 17.59 17.47
N THR A 161 -7.67 17.38 18.61
CA THR A 161 -8.96 18.00 18.91
C THR A 161 -8.88 19.53 18.90
N LEU A 162 -7.87 20.09 19.54
CA LEU A 162 -7.61 21.53 19.56
C LEU A 162 -7.31 22.08 18.16
N ALA A 163 -6.49 21.37 17.37
CA ALA A 163 -6.17 21.77 16.00
C ALA A 163 -7.38 21.72 15.07
N ARG A 164 -8.27 20.71 15.21
CA ARG A 164 -9.55 20.65 14.47
C ARG A 164 -10.42 21.85 14.81
N GLN A 165 -10.59 22.15 16.10
CA GLN A 165 -11.39 23.28 16.54
C GLN A 165 -10.82 24.63 16.06
N ALA A 166 -9.49 24.78 16.06
CA ALA A 166 -8.84 26.00 15.57
C ALA A 166 -9.08 26.23 14.06
N ASN A 167 -9.19 25.16 13.28
CA ASN A 167 -9.49 25.19 11.85
C ASN A 167 -10.98 25.39 11.53
N THR A 168 -11.91 25.00 12.41
CA THR A 168 -13.36 25.21 12.19
C THR A 168 -13.85 26.58 12.64
N GLN A 169 -13.19 27.20 13.62
CA GLN A 169 -13.60 28.49 14.20
C GLN A 169 -13.15 29.72 13.40
N SER A 170 -12.37 29.53 12.33
CA SER A 170 -11.83 30.60 11.49
C SER A 170 -11.48 30.03 10.12
N SER A 171 -11.30 30.89 9.11
CA SER A 171 -10.84 30.42 7.80
C SER A 171 -9.51 29.66 7.94
N PRO A 172 -9.39 28.44 7.39
CA PRO A 172 -8.16 27.67 7.48
C PRO A 172 -7.02 28.39 6.76
N ASP A 173 -5.85 28.41 7.38
CA ASP A 173 -4.60 28.91 6.80
C ASP A 173 -3.57 27.79 6.68
N ILE A 174 -2.47 28.10 6.00
CA ILE A 174 -1.42 27.12 5.69
C ILE A 174 -0.81 26.52 6.98
N GLU A 175 -0.59 27.34 8.00
CA GLU A 175 0.06 26.91 9.24
C GLU A 175 -0.81 25.95 10.06
N ARG A 176 -2.11 26.25 10.22
CA ARG A 176 -3.03 25.39 10.99
C ARG A 176 -3.36 24.07 10.29
N LEU A 177 -3.47 24.08 8.96
CA LEU A 177 -3.66 22.85 8.20
C LEU A 177 -2.39 21.99 8.21
N THR A 178 -1.20 22.61 8.14
CA THR A 178 0.09 21.89 8.25
C THR A 178 0.25 21.27 9.63
N LEU A 179 -0.10 22.00 10.70
CA LEU A 179 -0.10 21.47 12.06
C LEU A 179 -1.08 20.28 12.20
N LEU A 180 -2.33 20.45 11.75
CA LEU A 180 -3.35 19.40 11.82
C LEU A 180 -2.88 18.14 11.09
N ALA A 181 -2.36 18.29 9.87
CA ALA A 181 -1.82 17.18 9.10
C ALA A 181 -0.69 16.43 9.83
N ASN A 182 0.25 17.15 10.44
CA ASN A 182 1.37 16.58 11.18
C ASN A 182 0.89 15.85 12.45
N LEU A 183 -0.05 16.44 13.20
CA LEU A 183 -0.64 15.80 14.39
C LEU A 183 -1.41 14.52 14.03
N LEU A 184 -2.21 14.56 12.96
CA LEU A 184 -2.93 13.38 12.47
C LEU A 184 -1.96 12.30 11.98
N GLN A 185 -0.85 12.66 11.34
CA GLN A 185 0.20 11.71 10.97
C GLN A 185 0.80 11.02 12.19
N ASN A 186 1.16 11.78 13.23
CA ASN A 186 1.69 11.21 14.47
C ASN A 186 0.66 10.32 15.16
N LEU A 187 -0.61 10.74 15.20
CA LEU A 187 -1.68 9.99 15.84
C LEU A 187 -1.93 8.68 15.10
N TYR A 188 -1.88 8.71 13.76
CA TYR A 188 -1.90 7.51 12.95
C TYR A 188 -0.72 6.58 13.23
N ILE A 189 0.50 7.10 13.37
CA ILE A 189 1.68 6.26 13.71
C ILE A 189 1.50 5.57 15.06
N ALA A 190 0.89 6.27 16.04
CA ALA A 190 0.63 5.75 17.38
C ALA A 190 -0.51 4.71 17.43
N GLN A 191 -1.61 4.95 16.71
CA GLN A 191 -2.85 4.16 16.83
C GLN A 191 -3.12 3.20 15.66
N GLY A 192 -2.60 3.52 14.47
CA GLY A 192 -2.82 2.75 13.23
C GLY A 192 -4.21 2.90 12.60
N ASP A 193 -5.03 3.87 13.03
CA ASP A 193 -6.36 4.09 12.46
C ASP A 193 -6.29 4.77 11.08
N MET A 194 -6.73 4.04 10.05
CA MET A 194 -6.72 4.50 8.66
C MET A 194 -7.61 5.71 8.40
N SER A 195 -8.67 5.91 9.19
CA SER A 195 -9.54 7.09 9.06
C SER A 195 -8.80 8.39 9.39
N ILE A 196 -7.96 8.36 10.44
CA ILE A 196 -7.08 9.45 10.85
C ILE A 196 -6.07 9.77 9.75
N PHE A 197 -5.50 8.73 9.14
CA PHE A 197 -4.55 8.91 8.04
C PHE A 197 -5.20 9.54 6.80
N GLN A 198 -6.44 9.12 6.47
CA GLN A 198 -7.20 9.74 5.38
C GLN A 198 -7.51 11.21 5.64
N GLU A 199 -7.85 11.56 6.89
CA GLU A 199 -8.02 12.96 7.30
C GLU A 199 -6.72 13.76 7.15
N ALA A 200 -5.57 13.18 7.49
CA ALA A 200 -4.26 13.84 7.33
C ALA A 200 -3.98 14.19 5.86
N ILE A 201 -4.27 13.24 4.94
CA ILE A 201 -4.14 13.45 3.50
C ILE A 201 -5.11 14.53 3.02
N GLN A 202 -6.35 14.56 3.54
CA GLN A 202 -7.31 15.61 3.20
C GLN A 202 -6.83 16.99 3.65
N ALA A 203 -6.33 17.12 4.89
CA ALA A 203 -5.80 18.38 5.41
C ALA A 203 -4.64 18.92 4.55
N VAL A 204 -3.73 18.06 4.09
CA VAL A 204 -2.62 18.48 3.20
C VAL A 204 -3.07 18.84 1.80
N ASN A 205 -4.12 18.19 1.27
CA ASN A 205 -4.65 18.52 -0.05
C ASN A 205 -5.37 19.87 -0.04
N GLN A 206 -5.96 20.28 1.09
CA GLN A 206 -6.56 21.61 1.25
C GLN A 206 -5.53 22.76 1.20
N LEU A 207 -4.23 22.46 1.37
CA LEU A 207 -3.17 23.46 1.29
C LEU A 207 -2.91 23.96 -0.14
N GLU A 208 -3.20 23.16 -1.16
CA GLU A 208 -2.87 23.47 -2.56
C GLU A 208 -3.43 24.81 -3.07
N PRO A 209 -4.74 25.12 -2.95
CA PRO A 209 -5.28 26.41 -3.38
C PRO A 209 -4.74 27.60 -2.59
N LEU A 210 -4.29 27.39 -1.34
CA LEU A 210 -3.77 28.45 -0.48
C LEU A 210 -2.31 28.80 -0.83
N GLN A 211 -1.52 27.82 -1.27
CA GLN A 211 -0.12 27.99 -1.65
C GLN A 211 0.06 28.90 -2.89
N GLU A 212 -0.95 28.99 -3.76
CA GLU A 212 -0.93 29.86 -4.94
C GLU A 212 -0.86 31.35 -4.58
N TYR A 213 -1.35 31.72 -3.39
CA TYR A 213 -1.37 33.10 -2.89
C TYR A 213 -0.23 33.40 -1.90
N HIS A 214 0.49 32.38 -1.43
CA HIS A 214 1.53 32.50 -0.39
C HIS A 214 2.78 31.65 -0.72
N PRO A 215 3.57 32.03 -1.75
CA PRO A 215 4.69 31.23 -2.24
C PRO A 215 5.78 30.98 -1.19
N ASP A 216 5.98 31.91 -0.25
CA ASP A 216 7.00 31.78 0.81
C ASP A 216 6.70 30.66 1.82
N HIS A 217 5.44 30.24 1.93
CA HIS A 217 4.99 29.15 2.82
C HIS A 217 4.87 27.80 2.10
N LYS A 218 5.11 27.75 0.78
CA LYS A 218 4.97 26.55 -0.05
C LYS A 218 5.89 25.42 0.41
N GLY A 219 7.12 25.75 0.82
CA GLY A 219 8.08 24.78 1.36
C GLY A 219 7.61 24.08 2.64
N SER A 220 7.01 24.81 3.59
CA SER A 220 6.59 24.28 4.91
C SER A 220 5.55 23.16 4.78
N SER A 221 4.67 23.28 3.81
CA SER A 221 3.61 22.31 3.58
C SER A 221 4.06 21.09 2.77
N ASN A 222 5.11 21.23 1.96
CA ASN A 222 5.54 20.19 1.03
C ASN A 222 6.35 19.06 1.69
N HIS A 223 7.09 19.32 2.77
CA HIS A 223 7.75 18.24 3.51
C HIS A 223 6.73 17.33 4.22
N ILE A 224 5.68 17.88 4.86
CA ILE A 224 4.59 17.08 5.46
C ILE A 224 3.86 16.27 4.39
N ARG A 225 3.59 16.90 3.23
CA ARG A 225 3.01 16.21 2.06
C ARG A 225 3.88 15.02 1.64
N SER A 226 5.19 15.22 1.50
CA SER A 226 6.10 14.13 1.16
C SER A 226 6.10 13.01 2.20
N GLY A 227 6.12 13.34 3.49
CA GLY A 227 6.06 12.34 4.58
C GLY A 227 4.77 11.52 4.56
N LEU A 228 3.62 12.17 4.35
CA LEU A 228 2.33 11.49 4.25
C LEU A 228 2.24 10.61 3.00
N TYR A 229 2.67 11.10 1.83
CA TYR A 229 2.64 10.30 0.60
C TYR A 229 3.66 9.15 0.63
N SER A 230 4.84 9.33 1.25
CA SER A 230 5.79 8.23 1.54
C SER A 230 5.18 7.17 2.46
N LYS A 231 4.39 7.61 3.45
CA LYS A 231 3.66 6.70 4.34
C LYS A 231 2.56 5.96 3.59
N ARG A 232 1.80 6.66 2.75
CA ARG A 232 0.75 6.07 1.91
C ARG A 232 1.33 5.06 0.93
N PHE A 233 2.47 5.38 0.32
CA PHE A 233 3.25 4.44 -0.48
C PHE A 233 3.65 3.19 0.32
N SER A 234 4.05 3.32 1.59
CA SER A 234 4.39 2.14 2.40
C SER A 234 3.19 1.21 2.60
N LEU A 235 1.99 1.77 2.76
CA LEU A 235 0.74 1.04 2.99
C LEU A 235 0.20 0.37 1.71
N TYR A 236 0.17 1.12 0.60
CA TYR A 236 -0.52 0.71 -0.63
C TYR A 236 0.41 0.40 -1.79
N ARG A 237 1.69 0.77 -1.71
CA ARG A 237 2.72 0.57 -2.75
C ARG A 237 2.36 1.15 -4.12
N ALA A 238 1.50 2.17 -4.15
CA ALA A 238 1.09 2.86 -5.37
C ALA A 238 2.24 3.69 -5.94
N GLN A 239 2.55 3.54 -7.23
CA GLN A 239 3.66 4.30 -7.83
C GLN A 239 3.48 5.82 -7.74
N ASP A 240 2.27 6.32 -7.96
CA ASP A 240 1.98 7.76 -7.88
C ASP A 240 2.37 8.35 -6.52
N ASP A 241 2.20 7.60 -5.44
CA ASP A 241 2.47 8.07 -4.09
C ASP A 241 3.94 8.39 -3.87
N ILE A 242 4.82 7.50 -4.33
CA ILE A 242 6.24 7.72 -4.15
C ILE A 242 6.77 8.82 -5.07
N GLU A 243 6.20 8.96 -6.26
CA GLU A 243 6.57 10.04 -7.18
C GLU A 243 6.12 11.42 -6.64
N ILE A 244 4.90 11.51 -6.08
CA ILE A 244 4.43 12.71 -5.36
C ILE A 244 5.36 13.02 -4.19
N ALA A 245 5.75 12.01 -3.40
CA ALA A 245 6.61 12.20 -2.25
C ALA A 245 8.00 12.75 -2.63
N VAL A 246 8.65 12.17 -3.66
CA VAL A 246 9.95 12.65 -4.14
C VAL A 246 9.83 14.08 -4.66
N ALA A 247 8.86 14.36 -5.51
CA ALA A 247 8.80 15.66 -6.17
C ALA A 247 8.31 16.79 -5.23
N THR A 248 7.46 16.51 -4.25
CA THR A 248 7.10 17.49 -3.20
C THR A 248 8.26 17.76 -2.25
N ALA A 249 9.02 16.74 -1.83
CA ALA A 249 10.22 16.97 -1.03
C ALA A 249 11.30 17.74 -1.79
N ARG A 250 11.46 17.48 -3.09
CA ARG A 250 12.41 18.21 -3.95
C ARG A 250 12.00 19.66 -4.16
N ASP A 251 10.70 19.96 -4.31
CA ASP A 251 10.22 21.35 -4.32
C ASP A 251 10.46 22.03 -2.96
N GLY A 252 10.21 21.34 -1.85
CA GLY A 252 10.51 21.83 -0.50
C GLY A 252 12.00 22.12 -0.27
N TYR A 253 12.89 21.27 -0.80
CA TYR A 253 14.33 21.47 -0.75
C TYR A 253 14.79 22.71 -1.56
N ASN A 254 14.31 22.83 -2.80
CA ASN A 254 14.72 23.90 -3.70
C ASN A 254 14.13 25.27 -3.31
N ASN A 255 12.89 25.30 -2.80
CA ASN A 255 12.13 26.52 -2.58
C ASN A 255 11.85 26.83 -1.09
N GLY A 256 12.29 25.99 -0.16
CA GLY A 256 12.10 26.19 1.28
C GLY A 256 13.14 27.11 1.92
N ASN A 257 12.76 27.70 3.06
CA ASN A 257 13.69 28.41 3.95
C ASN A 257 14.70 27.43 4.60
N VAL A 258 15.73 27.94 5.29
CA VAL A 258 16.85 27.13 5.80
C VAL A 258 16.41 25.97 6.71
N SER A 259 15.51 26.22 7.67
CA SER A 259 15.03 25.18 8.60
C SER A 259 14.17 24.13 7.88
N ILE A 260 13.24 24.56 7.03
CA ILE A 260 12.37 23.65 6.26
C ILE A 260 13.15 22.85 5.22
N ARG A 261 14.26 23.42 4.72
CA ARG A 261 15.14 22.74 3.76
C ARG A 261 15.71 21.46 4.38
N GLN A 262 16.11 21.47 5.64
CA GLN A 262 16.64 20.29 6.32
C GLN A 262 15.58 19.18 6.42
N ASP A 263 14.38 19.49 6.90
CA ASP A 263 13.24 18.54 6.93
C ASP A 263 12.92 18.00 5.52
N SER A 264 12.95 18.87 4.52
CA SER A 264 12.69 18.49 3.12
C SER A 264 13.75 17.55 2.56
N VAL A 265 15.03 17.73 2.91
CA VAL A 265 16.10 16.78 2.52
C VAL A 265 15.87 15.42 3.17
N ILE A 266 15.51 15.38 4.46
CA ILE A 266 15.25 14.12 5.16
C ILE A 266 14.10 13.35 4.48
N GLN A 267 13.00 14.06 4.15
CA GLN A 267 11.89 13.46 3.43
C GLN A 267 12.28 13.04 2.01
N LEU A 268 13.08 13.84 1.30
CA LEU A 268 13.57 13.52 -0.04
C LEU A 268 14.43 12.26 -0.02
N CYS A 269 15.42 12.17 0.86
CA CYS A 269 16.29 11.02 0.98
C CYS A 269 15.52 9.77 1.40
N THR A 270 14.51 9.90 2.27
CA THR A 270 13.62 8.79 2.66
C THR A 270 12.78 8.31 1.46
N ALA A 271 12.22 9.22 0.67
CA ALA A 271 11.42 8.89 -0.51
C ALA A 271 12.29 8.28 -1.62
N LEU A 272 13.48 8.85 -1.88
CA LEU A 272 14.47 8.30 -2.83
C LEU A 272 14.93 6.91 -2.41
N HIS A 273 15.16 6.67 -1.12
CA HIS A 273 15.49 5.34 -0.61
C HIS A 273 14.38 4.33 -0.92
N ALA A 274 13.14 4.67 -0.59
CA ALA A 274 11.99 3.81 -0.82
C ALA A 274 11.75 3.53 -2.32
N ARG A 275 11.87 4.55 -3.17
CA ARG A 275 11.75 4.43 -4.63
C ARG A 275 12.88 3.61 -5.23
N GLY A 276 14.12 3.92 -4.86
CA GLY A 276 15.33 3.23 -5.28
C GLY A 276 15.28 1.73 -4.97
N LYS A 277 14.84 1.37 -3.75
CA LYS A 277 14.67 -0.03 -3.35
C LYS A 277 13.56 -0.72 -4.12
N ARG A 278 12.39 -0.08 -4.29
CA ARG A 278 11.23 -0.70 -4.94
C ARG A 278 11.46 -0.97 -6.43
N TYR A 279 12.06 -0.01 -7.13
CA TYR A 279 12.20 -0.04 -8.59
C TYR A 279 13.64 -0.35 -9.05
N SER A 280 14.51 -0.75 -8.12
CA SER A 280 15.93 -1.05 -8.38
C SER A 280 16.63 0.09 -9.13
N ARG A 281 16.43 1.34 -8.68
CA ARG A 281 17.04 2.55 -9.25
C ARG A 281 18.26 2.96 -8.43
N PRO A 282 19.49 2.57 -8.82
CA PRO A 282 20.69 2.90 -8.05
C PRO A 282 20.95 4.41 -8.01
N ALA A 283 20.55 5.15 -9.05
CA ALA A 283 20.69 6.60 -9.11
C ALA A 283 19.98 7.32 -7.94
N ASP A 284 18.79 6.84 -7.55
CA ASP A 284 18.04 7.42 -6.41
C ASP A 284 18.82 7.22 -5.09
N LEU A 285 19.44 6.05 -4.91
CA LEU A 285 20.23 5.75 -3.71
C LEU A 285 21.51 6.59 -3.65
N SER A 286 22.18 6.75 -4.79
CA SER A 286 23.37 7.61 -4.90
C SER A 286 23.05 9.09 -4.68
N GLU A 287 21.92 9.57 -5.19
CA GLU A 287 21.46 10.94 -4.95
C GLU A 287 21.17 11.16 -3.46
N ALA A 288 20.45 10.24 -2.80
CA ALA A 288 20.17 10.34 -1.37
C ALA A 288 21.45 10.38 -0.53
N LEU A 289 22.44 9.52 -0.82
CA LEU A 289 23.73 9.54 -0.13
C LEU A 289 24.47 10.87 -0.33
N SER A 290 24.53 11.38 -1.57
CA SER A 290 25.19 12.66 -1.86
C SER A 290 24.58 13.83 -1.08
N LEU A 291 23.25 13.89 -0.99
CA LEU A 291 22.55 14.94 -0.24
C LEU A 291 22.84 14.86 1.26
N ILE A 292 22.93 13.65 1.81
CA ILE A 292 23.26 13.46 3.22
C ILE A 292 24.73 13.82 3.49
N ASP A 293 25.65 13.40 2.63
CA ASP A 293 27.08 13.72 2.78
C ASP A 293 27.33 15.25 2.66
N GLU A 294 26.62 15.95 1.77
CA GLU A 294 26.68 17.41 1.66
C GLU A 294 26.18 18.11 2.94
N HIS A 295 25.06 17.63 3.50
CA HIS A 295 24.54 18.13 4.76
C HIS A 295 25.54 17.90 5.90
N MET A 296 26.03 16.67 6.06
CA MET A 296 26.99 16.33 7.11
C MET A 296 28.32 17.09 6.96
N PHE A 297 28.78 17.36 5.73
CA PHE A 297 29.98 18.14 5.49
C PHE A 297 29.80 19.61 5.89
N SER A 298 28.67 20.22 5.53
CA SER A 298 28.39 21.63 5.84
C SER A 298 28.14 21.89 7.34
N HIS A 299 27.74 20.88 8.10
CA HIS A 299 27.41 20.98 9.54
C HIS A 299 28.46 20.33 10.45
N ARG A 300 29.60 19.89 9.90
CA ARG A 300 30.63 19.14 10.63
C ARG A 300 31.17 19.85 11.87
N ASP A 301 31.32 21.17 11.79
CA ASP A 301 31.91 22.00 12.84
C ASP A 301 30.87 22.59 13.81
N LEU A 302 29.57 22.31 13.58
CA LEU A 302 28.51 22.75 14.47
C LEU A 302 28.44 21.83 15.72
N PRO A 303 28.23 22.40 16.91
CA PRO A 303 28.00 21.60 18.10
C PRO A 303 26.69 20.79 17.96
N PRO A 304 26.58 19.59 18.58
CA PRO A 304 25.39 18.74 18.48
C PRO A 304 24.07 19.42 18.87
N SER A 305 24.13 20.38 19.79
CA SER A 305 22.98 21.20 20.21
C SER A 305 22.46 22.15 19.13
N GLU A 306 23.27 22.47 18.11
CA GLU A 306 22.90 23.35 17.00
C GLU A 306 22.51 22.58 15.72
N ASP A 307 22.72 21.26 15.67
CA ASP A 307 22.31 20.39 14.56
C ASP A 307 21.33 19.30 15.03
N ILE A 308 20.09 19.72 15.26
CA ILE A 308 18.98 18.88 15.77
C ILE A 308 18.64 17.69 14.85
N HIS A 309 19.03 17.74 13.57
CA HIS A 309 18.74 16.70 12.60
C HIS A 309 19.90 15.71 12.40
N ARG A 310 21.06 15.97 13.02
CA ARG A 310 22.29 15.17 12.86
C ARG A 310 22.07 13.67 13.01
N GLU A 311 21.43 13.23 14.10
CA GLU A 311 21.17 11.80 14.32
C GLU A 311 20.25 11.20 13.24
N GLN A 312 19.28 11.97 12.74
CA GLN A 312 18.38 11.49 11.68
C GLN A 312 19.13 11.32 10.35
N PHE A 313 19.98 12.28 9.99
CA PHE A 313 20.84 12.18 8.82
C PHE A 313 21.85 11.04 8.93
N GLU A 314 22.54 10.92 10.06
CA GLU A 314 23.49 9.83 10.30
C GLU A 314 22.78 8.46 10.28
N SER A 315 21.58 8.35 10.86
CA SER A 315 20.73 7.14 10.81
C SER A 315 20.33 6.78 9.39
N LEU A 316 19.92 7.77 8.58
CA LEU A 316 19.55 7.54 7.18
C LEU A 316 20.75 7.14 6.33
N ARG A 317 21.91 7.79 6.55
CA ARG A 317 23.18 7.43 5.91
C ARG A 317 23.55 5.99 6.24
N ALA A 318 23.55 5.61 7.51
CA ALA A 318 23.86 4.24 7.93
C ALA A 318 22.90 3.21 7.31
N THR A 319 21.60 3.51 7.22
CA THR A 319 20.64 2.65 6.53
C THR A 319 20.90 2.55 5.02
N LEU A 320 21.37 3.61 4.35
CA LEU A 320 21.74 3.52 2.94
C LEU A 320 23.05 2.73 2.74
N LEU A 321 24.04 2.94 3.60
CA LEU A 321 25.31 2.22 3.58
C LEU A 321 25.14 0.72 3.87
N SER A 322 24.12 0.31 4.63
CA SER A 322 23.87 -1.11 4.90
C SER A 322 23.44 -1.90 3.66
N TYR A 323 23.09 -1.24 2.55
CA TYR A 323 22.76 -1.93 1.30
C TYR A 323 23.98 -2.26 0.44
N ASN A 324 25.16 -1.75 0.79
CA ASN A 324 26.41 -2.07 0.11
C ASN A 324 27.33 -2.85 1.05
N ARG A 325 27.78 -4.02 0.59
CA ARG A 325 28.66 -4.92 1.36
C ARG A 325 29.97 -4.26 1.78
N GLU A 326 30.47 -3.30 1.00
CA GLU A 326 31.73 -2.60 1.32
C GLU A 326 31.57 -1.59 2.46
N THR A 327 30.35 -1.09 2.70
CA THR A 327 30.07 -0.02 3.67
C THR A 327 29.22 -0.45 4.86
N ILE A 328 28.77 -1.71 4.89
CA ILE A 328 27.86 -2.21 5.93
C ILE A 328 28.47 -2.19 7.33
N GLU A 329 29.78 -2.40 7.45
CA GLU A 329 30.48 -2.33 8.75
C GLU A 329 30.48 -0.91 9.33
N GLU A 330 30.49 0.12 8.48
CA GLU A 330 30.36 1.51 8.93
C GLU A 330 28.98 1.76 9.52
N ALA A 331 27.93 1.22 8.88
CA ALA A 331 26.57 1.27 9.39
C ALA A 331 26.41 0.54 10.73
N ILE A 332 27.04 -0.63 10.90
CA ILE A 332 27.03 -1.39 12.16
C ILE A 332 27.66 -0.56 13.28
N ARG A 333 28.89 -0.06 13.08
CA ARG A 333 29.61 0.73 14.09
C ARG A 333 28.81 1.95 14.53
N PHE A 334 28.13 2.60 13.59
CA PHE A 334 27.26 3.72 13.89
C PHE A 334 26.09 3.34 14.81
N TYR A 335 25.33 2.30 14.45
CA TYR A 335 24.17 1.89 15.25
C TYR A 335 24.55 1.25 16.60
N GLU A 336 25.72 0.59 16.69
CA GLU A 336 26.29 0.14 17.97
C GLU A 336 26.62 1.32 18.88
N SER A 337 27.24 2.37 18.35
CA SER A 337 27.49 3.60 19.11
C SER A 337 26.20 4.25 19.61
N ILE A 338 25.13 4.26 18.78
CA ILE A 338 23.81 4.74 19.20
C ILE A 338 23.23 3.88 20.34
N ARG A 339 23.30 2.54 20.22
CA ARG A 339 22.84 1.63 21.28
C ARG A 339 23.56 1.93 22.59
N ASP A 340 24.87 2.06 22.55
CA ASP A 340 25.70 2.16 23.75
C ASP A 340 25.54 3.52 24.47
N ARG A 341 25.21 4.59 23.73
CA ARG A 341 24.94 5.93 24.30
C ARG A 341 23.48 6.16 24.70
N THR A 342 22.54 5.31 24.26
CA THR A 342 21.11 5.48 24.55
C THR A 342 20.73 4.75 25.84
N ASP A 343 20.07 5.43 26.77
CA ASP A 343 19.53 4.81 27.98
C ASP A 343 18.58 3.64 27.62
N PRO A 344 18.82 2.41 28.11
CA PRO A 344 17.93 1.28 27.91
C PRO A 344 16.49 1.48 28.41
N GLN A 345 16.25 2.43 29.33
CA GLN A 345 14.90 2.79 29.79
C GLN A 345 14.23 3.86 28.90
N SER A 346 14.95 4.42 27.93
CA SER A 346 14.40 5.40 26.99
C SER A 346 13.29 4.78 26.13
N LEU A 347 12.20 5.53 25.95
CA LEU A 347 11.07 5.16 25.09
C LEU A 347 11.47 5.00 23.61
N THR A 348 12.58 5.62 23.17
CA THR A 348 13.09 5.51 21.79
C THR A 348 14.07 4.35 21.57
N PHE A 349 14.52 3.72 22.66
CA PHE A 349 15.47 2.61 22.62
C PHE A 349 14.99 1.45 21.74
N PRO A 350 13.72 0.98 21.80
CA PRO A 350 13.28 -0.16 20.99
C PRO A 350 13.42 0.08 19.49
N THR A 351 13.04 1.26 18.99
CA THR A 351 13.16 1.61 17.56
C THR A 351 14.62 1.69 17.11
N LYS A 352 15.52 2.20 17.95
CA LYS A 352 16.97 2.25 17.68
C LYS A 352 17.58 0.85 17.59
N ILE A 353 17.22 -0.05 18.50
CA ILE A 353 17.68 -1.45 18.48
C ILE A 353 17.11 -2.21 17.29
N TRP A 354 15.84 -2.00 16.94
CA TRP A 354 15.25 -2.61 15.75
C TRP A 354 16.02 -2.20 14.48
N LYS A 355 16.38 -0.92 14.33
CA LYS A 355 17.22 -0.46 13.20
C LYS A 355 18.58 -1.15 13.17
N LEU A 356 19.25 -1.30 14.33
CA LEU A 356 20.51 -2.06 14.44
C LEU A 356 20.32 -3.52 14.00
N GLY A 357 19.25 -4.18 14.45
CA GLY A 357 18.90 -5.54 14.05
C GLY A 357 18.74 -5.69 12.54
N ARG A 358 18.14 -4.69 11.87
CA ARG A 358 18.03 -4.70 10.40
C ARG A 358 19.40 -4.61 9.72
N VAL A 359 20.33 -3.79 10.25
CA VAL A 359 21.69 -3.70 9.70
C VAL A 359 22.46 -5.01 9.92
N TYR A 360 22.37 -5.64 11.10
CA TYR A 360 22.95 -6.96 11.33
C TYR A 360 22.39 -8.02 10.40
N LYS A 361 21.07 -8.00 10.14
CA LYS A 361 20.43 -8.92 9.20
C LYS A 361 20.98 -8.77 7.78
N GLU A 362 21.07 -7.53 7.27
CA GLU A 362 21.65 -7.26 5.93
C GLU A 362 23.14 -7.67 5.86
N ALA A 363 23.84 -7.70 7.00
CA ALA A 363 25.22 -8.16 7.11
C ALA A 363 25.36 -9.69 7.23
N GLY A 364 24.26 -10.44 7.30
CA GLY A 364 24.24 -11.88 7.55
C GLY A 364 24.58 -12.26 9.00
N GLN A 365 24.59 -11.31 9.94
CA GLN A 365 24.79 -11.58 11.37
C GLN A 365 23.45 -11.90 12.04
N LEU A 366 22.85 -13.03 11.67
CA LEU A 366 21.46 -13.36 12.01
C LEU A 366 21.21 -13.51 13.52
N GLU A 367 22.15 -14.06 14.27
CA GLU A 367 22.08 -14.16 15.75
C GLU A 367 22.04 -12.79 16.44
N ASN A 368 22.88 -11.85 15.99
CA ASN A 368 22.88 -10.47 16.49
C ASN A 368 21.58 -9.75 16.11
N ALA A 369 21.07 -10.01 14.89
CA ALA A 369 19.78 -9.48 14.45
C ALA A 369 18.63 -10.01 15.32
N ARG A 370 18.63 -11.32 15.65
CA ARG A 370 17.63 -11.96 16.52
C ARG A 370 17.59 -11.30 17.89
N ASP A 371 18.73 -11.16 18.57
CA ASP A 371 18.79 -10.52 19.91
C ASP A 371 18.21 -9.10 19.87
N CYS A 372 18.59 -8.32 18.84
CA CYS A 372 18.08 -6.97 18.66
C CYS A 372 16.55 -6.97 18.50
N PHE A 373 16.01 -7.81 17.61
CA PHE A 373 14.58 -7.85 17.33
C PHE A 373 13.74 -8.39 18.50
N GLU A 374 14.23 -9.39 19.25
CA GLU A 374 13.57 -9.89 20.46
C GLU A 374 13.50 -8.79 21.54
N ARG A 375 14.62 -8.09 21.77
CA ARG A 375 14.68 -6.99 22.75
C ARG A 375 13.83 -5.79 22.34
N ALA A 376 13.79 -5.46 21.05
CA ALA A 376 12.97 -4.39 20.52
C ALA A 376 11.48 -4.72 20.63
N SER A 377 11.05 -5.87 20.10
CA SER A 377 9.64 -6.28 20.11
C SER A 377 9.07 -6.42 21.53
N GLY A 378 9.84 -6.91 22.50
CA GLY A 378 9.41 -7.03 23.89
C GLY A 378 9.15 -5.70 24.61
N ARG A 379 9.57 -4.56 24.02
CA ARG A 379 9.45 -3.21 24.62
C ARG A 379 8.66 -2.23 23.76
N MET A 380 8.33 -2.58 22.51
CA MET A 380 7.50 -1.75 21.64
C MET A 380 6.03 -1.78 22.09
N ASP A 381 5.30 -0.69 21.84
CA ASP A 381 3.85 -0.67 22.03
C ASP A 381 3.20 -1.67 21.07
N ILE A 382 2.38 -2.58 21.63
CA ILE A 382 1.65 -3.60 20.88
C ILE A 382 0.76 -2.98 19.81
N ARG A 383 0.24 -1.77 20.05
CA ARG A 383 -0.60 -1.01 19.12
C ARG A 383 0.20 -0.15 18.14
N GLY A 384 1.50 0.02 18.37
CA GLY A 384 2.34 0.87 17.54
C GLY A 384 2.58 0.28 16.15
N TYR A 385 2.52 1.13 15.13
CA TYR A 385 2.77 0.75 13.73
C TYR A 385 4.13 0.05 13.52
N GLU A 386 5.17 0.48 14.23
CA GLU A 386 6.53 -0.06 14.09
C GLU A 386 6.67 -1.49 14.65
N HIS A 387 5.82 -1.87 15.60
CA HIS A 387 5.87 -3.18 16.24
C HIS A 387 5.64 -4.31 15.23
N VAL A 388 4.67 -4.15 14.32
CA VAL A 388 4.37 -5.17 13.29
C VAL A 388 5.55 -5.37 12.33
N ARG A 389 6.30 -4.29 12.02
CA ARG A 389 7.51 -4.39 11.20
C ARG A 389 8.61 -5.14 11.93
N CYS A 390 8.81 -4.85 13.21
CA CYS A 390 9.77 -5.57 14.05
C CYS A 390 9.43 -7.05 14.18
N LEU A 391 8.15 -7.39 14.37
CA LEU A 391 7.69 -8.79 14.41
C LEU A 391 7.95 -9.49 13.08
N HIS A 392 7.61 -8.86 11.95
CA HIS A 392 7.86 -9.46 10.64
C HIS A 392 9.36 -9.68 10.38
N ASP A 393 10.20 -8.68 10.68
CA ASP A 393 11.66 -8.81 10.53
C ASP A 393 12.22 -9.93 11.43
N LEU A 394 11.71 -10.06 12.67
CA LEU A 394 12.06 -11.15 13.60
C LEU A 394 11.66 -12.53 13.05
N ALA A 395 10.43 -12.67 12.56
CA ALA A 395 9.94 -13.93 11.99
C ALA A 395 10.79 -14.36 10.79
N LEU A 396 11.08 -13.42 9.88
CA LEU A 396 11.99 -13.68 8.77
C LEU A 396 13.38 -14.10 9.26
N THR A 397 13.91 -13.48 10.32
CA THR A 397 15.22 -13.86 10.87
C THR A 397 15.23 -15.25 11.50
N TYR A 398 14.14 -15.67 12.16
CA TYR A 398 14.02 -17.06 12.61
C TYR A 398 14.01 -18.04 11.43
N SER A 399 13.32 -17.70 10.33
CA SER A 399 13.32 -18.51 9.11
C SER A 399 14.71 -18.57 8.46
N ASP A 400 15.40 -17.42 8.33
CA ASP A 400 16.76 -17.37 7.78
C ASP A 400 17.76 -18.17 8.65
N LEU A 401 17.64 -18.11 9.98
CA LEU A 401 18.46 -18.93 10.90
C LEU A 401 18.20 -20.42 10.72
N ALA A 402 16.94 -20.81 10.48
CA ALA A 402 16.59 -22.21 10.26
C ALA A 402 17.24 -22.75 8.99
N ASP A 403 17.39 -21.93 7.95
CA ASP A 403 18.04 -22.32 6.70
C ASP A 403 19.57 -22.54 6.85
N GLU A 404 20.19 -22.05 7.94
CA GLU A 404 21.62 -22.25 8.25
C GLU A 404 21.92 -23.52 9.07
N LEU A 405 20.89 -24.19 9.58
CA LEU A 405 21.03 -25.37 10.45
C LEU A 405 20.96 -26.67 9.67
N ASP A 406 21.67 -27.68 10.17
CA ASP A 406 21.64 -29.06 9.64
C ASP A 406 20.73 -29.99 10.48
N SER A 407 20.28 -29.55 11.66
CA SER A 407 19.50 -30.36 12.60
C SER A 407 17.99 -30.14 12.42
N ASP A 408 17.28 -31.17 11.97
CA ASP A 408 15.81 -31.12 11.78
C ASP A 408 15.08 -30.59 13.02
N GLU A 409 15.45 -31.03 14.23
CA GLU A 409 14.77 -30.60 15.47
C GLU A 409 14.93 -29.10 15.75
N GLU A 410 16.13 -28.55 15.51
CA GLU A 410 16.40 -27.14 15.74
C GLU A 410 15.75 -26.26 14.67
N ILE A 411 15.76 -26.70 13.40
CA ILE A 411 15.03 -26.08 12.29
C ILE A 411 13.54 -25.96 12.64
N TRP A 412 12.93 -27.06 13.10
CA TRP A 412 11.52 -27.08 13.48
C TRP A 412 11.20 -26.14 14.64
N ASN A 413 12.07 -26.07 15.65
CA ASN A 413 11.90 -25.15 16.76
C ASN A 413 11.91 -23.68 16.30
N LEU A 414 12.84 -23.30 15.41
CA LEU A 414 12.91 -21.96 14.84
C LEU A 414 11.69 -21.64 13.96
N TRP A 415 11.23 -22.58 13.14
CA TRP A 415 10.00 -22.41 12.35
C TRP A 415 8.76 -22.22 13.22
N ILE A 416 8.67 -22.92 14.35
CA ILE A 416 7.59 -22.72 15.33
C ILE A 416 7.68 -21.30 15.93
N GLN A 417 8.87 -20.81 16.29
CA GLN A 417 9.03 -19.44 16.78
C GLN A 417 8.65 -18.40 15.71
N SER A 418 9.14 -18.57 14.48
CA SER A 418 8.79 -17.75 13.32
C SER A 418 7.28 -17.66 13.15
N THR A 419 6.60 -18.81 13.13
CA THR A 419 5.13 -18.91 13.00
C THR A 419 4.39 -18.17 14.11
N ARG A 420 4.83 -18.30 15.35
CA ARG A 420 4.21 -17.60 16.50
C ARG A 420 4.34 -16.09 16.37
N VAL A 421 5.47 -15.60 15.88
CA VAL A 421 5.71 -14.17 15.67
C VAL A 421 4.93 -13.65 14.47
N ASP A 422 4.90 -14.39 13.36
CA ASP A 422 4.12 -14.04 12.18
C ASP A 422 2.60 -14.03 12.44
N ALA A 423 2.08 -14.99 13.21
CA ALA A 423 0.69 -14.98 13.63
C ALA A 423 0.36 -13.72 14.47
N LYS A 424 1.24 -13.32 15.40
CA LYS A 424 1.07 -12.05 16.15
C LYS A 424 1.06 -10.85 15.22
N ALA A 425 1.93 -10.81 14.21
CA ALA A 425 1.98 -9.73 13.24
C ALA A 425 0.67 -9.65 12.42
N LEU A 426 0.13 -10.78 11.94
CA LEU A 426 -1.13 -10.84 11.19
C LEU A 426 -2.31 -10.21 11.95
N PHE A 427 -2.48 -10.59 13.22
CA PHE A 427 -3.61 -10.15 14.04
C PHE A 427 -3.44 -8.76 14.65
N CYS A 428 -2.28 -8.11 14.49
CA CYS A 428 -2.10 -6.74 14.91
C CYS A 428 -2.79 -5.76 13.94
N SER A 429 -3.92 -5.19 14.36
CA SER A 429 -4.79 -4.37 13.50
C SER A 429 -4.17 -3.06 13.00
N SER A 430 -3.19 -2.53 13.71
CA SER A 430 -2.54 -1.24 13.43
C SER A 430 -1.37 -1.32 12.43
N GLY A 431 -0.96 -2.53 12.03
CA GLY A 431 0.17 -2.74 11.11
C GLY A 431 -0.17 -2.58 9.62
N GLU A 432 0.86 -2.40 8.80
CA GLU A 432 0.74 -2.39 7.32
C GLU A 432 0.05 -3.66 6.83
N VAL A 433 -1.07 -3.51 6.10
CA VAL A 433 -1.85 -4.65 5.58
C VAL A 433 -0.99 -5.60 4.74
N PHE A 434 -0.07 -5.05 3.95
CA PHE A 434 0.89 -5.83 3.16
C PHE A 434 1.75 -6.75 4.04
N ILE A 435 2.31 -6.23 5.13
CA ILE A 435 3.18 -7.00 6.04
C ILE A 435 2.35 -8.06 6.77
N ARG A 436 1.17 -7.69 7.27
CA ARG A 436 0.25 -8.61 7.94
C ARG A 436 -0.12 -9.79 7.04
N ALA A 437 -0.40 -9.53 5.76
CA ALA A 437 -0.73 -10.59 4.81
C ALA A 437 0.46 -11.51 4.51
N HIS A 438 1.68 -10.97 4.40
CA HIS A 438 2.89 -11.80 4.20
C HIS A 438 3.22 -12.63 5.43
N SER A 439 3.12 -12.04 6.63
CA SER A 439 3.26 -12.77 7.89
C SER A 439 2.21 -13.88 8.01
N GLY A 440 0.95 -13.58 7.71
CA GLY A 440 -0.11 -14.59 7.72
C GLY A 440 0.15 -15.74 6.75
N ARG A 441 0.63 -15.44 5.53
CA ARG A 441 1.04 -16.48 4.58
C ARG A 441 2.16 -17.37 5.15
N ASN A 442 3.22 -16.76 5.68
CA ASN A 442 4.37 -17.50 6.21
C ASN A 442 3.94 -18.42 7.36
N ALA A 443 3.13 -17.89 8.29
CA ALA A 443 2.56 -18.70 9.38
C ALA A 443 1.71 -19.86 8.84
N SER A 444 0.82 -19.62 7.86
CA SER A 444 -0.01 -20.69 7.30
C SER A 444 0.82 -21.81 6.65
N LEU A 445 1.89 -21.47 5.92
CA LEU A 445 2.75 -22.47 5.28
C LEU A 445 3.38 -23.41 6.32
N THR A 446 3.91 -22.86 7.41
CA THR A 446 4.51 -23.65 8.48
C THR A 446 3.45 -24.45 9.26
N LEU A 447 2.30 -23.85 9.58
CA LEU A 447 1.21 -24.55 10.27
C LEU A 447 0.68 -25.73 9.43
N TYR A 448 0.58 -25.56 8.12
CA TYR A 448 0.23 -26.65 7.20
C TYR A 448 1.28 -27.76 7.23
N ALA A 449 2.57 -27.40 7.18
CA ALA A 449 3.68 -28.36 7.25
C ALA A 449 3.68 -29.15 8.59
N LEU A 450 3.32 -28.50 9.69
CA LEU A 450 3.16 -29.09 11.02
C LEU A 450 1.86 -29.89 11.21
N SER A 451 1.02 -30.00 10.18
CA SER A 451 -0.30 -30.64 10.26
C SER A 451 -1.25 -30.01 11.29
N GLN A 452 -1.05 -28.74 11.62
CA GLN A 452 -1.93 -27.96 12.51
C GLN A 452 -3.06 -27.32 11.69
N TRP A 453 -3.95 -28.17 11.18
CA TRP A 453 -4.96 -27.78 10.18
C TRP A 453 -5.90 -26.66 10.64
N ARG A 454 -6.33 -26.71 11.91
CA ARG A 454 -7.24 -25.70 12.48
C ARG A 454 -6.61 -24.33 12.54
N ASP A 455 -5.39 -24.24 13.07
CA ASP A 455 -4.68 -22.97 13.19
C ASP A 455 -4.30 -22.44 11.80
N CYS A 456 -3.93 -23.35 10.88
CA CYS A 456 -3.66 -23.01 9.48
C CYS A 456 -4.89 -22.41 8.77
N ASP A 457 -6.06 -23.00 8.96
CA ASP A 457 -7.33 -22.48 8.43
C ASP A 457 -7.62 -21.09 8.99
N GLU A 458 -7.56 -20.90 10.32
CA GLU A 458 -7.81 -19.60 10.96
C GLU A 458 -6.88 -18.50 10.41
N VAL A 459 -5.58 -18.77 10.35
CA VAL A 459 -4.56 -17.81 9.87
C VAL A 459 -4.73 -17.54 8.36
N SER A 460 -5.00 -18.58 7.56
CA SER A 460 -5.14 -18.42 6.11
C SER A 460 -6.42 -17.69 5.71
N VAL A 461 -7.54 -17.95 6.40
CA VAL A 461 -8.81 -17.23 6.24
C VAL A 461 -8.65 -15.76 6.62
N ALA A 462 -8.01 -15.48 7.76
CA ALA A 462 -7.71 -14.11 8.18
C ALA A 462 -6.81 -13.39 7.16
N THR A 463 -5.83 -14.08 6.59
CA THR A 463 -4.94 -13.54 5.54
C THR A 463 -5.70 -13.19 4.26
N ILE A 464 -6.53 -14.11 3.76
CA ILE A 464 -7.34 -13.89 2.53
C ILE A 464 -8.29 -12.70 2.72
N SER A 465 -8.83 -12.51 3.94
CA SER A 465 -9.71 -11.38 4.26
C SER A 465 -9.02 -10.01 4.17
N LEU A 466 -7.68 -9.96 4.14
CA LEU A 466 -6.93 -8.72 3.92
C LEU A 466 -6.81 -8.33 2.44
N PHE A 467 -7.02 -9.25 1.49
CA PHE A 467 -6.79 -8.98 0.06
C PHE A 467 -7.60 -7.80 -0.50
N PRO A 468 -8.90 -7.64 -0.19
CA PRO A 468 -9.67 -6.48 -0.66
C PRO A 468 -9.14 -5.14 -0.09
N HIS A 469 -8.50 -5.17 1.08
CA HIS A 469 -7.91 -3.99 1.72
C HIS A 469 -6.53 -3.66 1.15
N MET A 470 -5.81 -4.65 0.62
CA MET A 470 -4.53 -4.46 -0.06
C MET A 470 -4.71 -3.90 -1.47
N VAL A 471 -5.61 -4.51 -2.23
CA VAL A 471 -5.85 -4.16 -3.63
C VAL A 471 -7.02 -3.18 -3.67
N THR A 472 -6.77 -1.92 -3.38
CA THR A 472 -7.82 -0.90 -3.49
C THR A 472 -8.05 -0.51 -4.97
N ARG A 473 -9.27 -0.12 -5.33
CA ARG A 473 -9.65 0.26 -6.72
C ARG A 473 -8.90 1.48 -7.27
N GLY A 474 -8.09 2.15 -6.43
CA GLY A 474 -7.23 3.26 -6.83
C GLY A 474 -5.83 2.83 -7.29
N LEU A 475 -5.50 1.54 -7.24
CA LEU A 475 -4.20 1.03 -7.68
C LEU A 475 -4.21 0.69 -9.16
N SER A 476 -3.06 0.87 -9.82
CA SER A 476 -2.86 0.35 -11.17
C SER A 476 -2.92 -1.18 -11.19
N MET A 477 -3.20 -1.75 -12.36
CA MET A 477 -3.15 -3.21 -12.54
C MET A 477 -1.77 -3.78 -12.18
N GLU A 478 -0.71 -3.07 -12.56
CA GLU A 478 0.66 -3.49 -12.30
C GLU A 478 0.99 -3.46 -10.80
N ASP A 479 0.61 -2.42 -10.07
CA ASP A 479 0.83 -2.33 -8.62
C ASP A 479 0.03 -3.40 -7.87
N SER A 480 -1.21 -3.63 -8.30
CA SER A 480 -2.07 -4.71 -7.78
C SER A 480 -1.42 -6.09 -7.96
N GLN A 481 -0.90 -6.37 -9.15
CA GLN A 481 -0.17 -7.62 -9.43
C GLN A 481 1.11 -7.73 -8.59
N LYS A 482 1.87 -6.65 -8.44
CA LYS A 482 3.11 -6.62 -7.64
C LYS A 482 2.84 -6.83 -6.15
N LEU A 483 1.74 -6.29 -5.60
CA LEU A 483 1.33 -6.49 -4.21
C LEU A 483 0.98 -7.95 -3.91
N LEU A 484 0.25 -8.59 -4.83
CA LEU A 484 -0.16 -9.98 -4.68
C LEU A 484 0.94 -10.99 -5.07
N LYS A 485 2.06 -10.55 -5.65
CA LYS A 485 3.13 -11.40 -6.21
C LYS A 485 3.76 -12.39 -5.23
N GLY A 486 3.58 -12.21 -3.92
CA GLY A 486 4.06 -13.14 -2.88
C GLY A 486 2.95 -13.94 -2.19
N LEU A 487 1.68 -13.80 -2.58
CA LEU A 487 0.52 -14.30 -1.83
C LEU A 487 -0.35 -15.29 -2.65
N THR A 488 0.18 -15.83 -3.74
CA THR A 488 -0.59 -16.58 -4.75
C THR A 488 -0.98 -17.99 -4.35
N ASP A 489 -0.36 -18.54 -3.31
CA ASP A 489 -0.53 -19.90 -2.80
C ASP A 489 -1.51 -20.00 -1.62
N ILE A 490 -1.77 -18.90 -0.91
CA ILE A 490 -2.52 -18.93 0.35
C ILE A 490 -3.94 -19.49 0.19
N SER A 491 -4.63 -19.18 -0.91
CA SER A 491 -6.00 -19.65 -1.15
C SER A 491 -6.05 -21.16 -1.42
N SER A 492 -5.02 -21.67 -2.10
CA SER A 492 -4.86 -23.10 -2.36
C SER A 492 -4.54 -23.86 -1.07
N LEU A 493 -3.70 -23.26 -0.22
CA LEU A 493 -3.34 -23.80 1.08
C LEU A 493 -4.55 -23.84 2.04
N ALA A 494 -5.31 -22.74 2.11
CA ALA A 494 -6.54 -22.63 2.89
C ALA A 494 -7.57 -23.70 2.48
N ALA A 495 -7.76 -23.88 1.17
CA ALA A 495 -8.63 -24.92 0.65
C ALA A 495 -8.16 -26.32 1.06
N SER A 496 -6.86 -26.62 0.97
CA SER A 496 -6.34 -27.91 1.40
C SER A 496 -6.50 -28.13 2.91
N ALA A 497 -6.25 -27.10 3.73
CA ALA A 497 -6.43 -27.17 5.19
C ALA A 497 -7.90 -27.47 5.55
N ALA A 498 -8.85 -26.78 4.90
CA ALA A 498 -10.29 -27.04 5.08
C ALA A 498 -10.66 -28.49 4.76
N ILE A 499 -10.15 -29.06 3.66
CA ILE A 499 -10.39 -30.47 3.31
C ILE A 499 -9.77 -31.42 4.34
N LYS A 500 -8.55 -31.15 4.83
CA LYS A 500 -7.90 -31.98 5.87
C LYS A 500 -8.67 -31.96 7.20
N MET A 501 -9.37 -30.88 7.51
CA MET A 501 -10.28 -30.79 8.66
C MET A 501 -11.62 -31.51 8.45
N SER A 502 -11.84 -32.15 7.30
CA SER A 502 -13.14 -32.72 6.92
C SER A 502 -14.28 -31.68 6.88
N ASP A 503 -13.95 -30.43 6.56
CA ASP A 503 -14.97 -29.41 6.27
C ASP A 503 -15.67 -29.72 4.93
N MET A 504 -16.83 -29.09 4.72
CA MET A 504 -17.60 -29.23 3.49
C MET A 504 -16.76 -28.75 2.29
N PRO A 505 -16.59 -29.55 1.22
CA PRO A 505 -15.74 -29.18 0.07
C PRO A 505 -16.09 -27.86 -0.60
N ILE A 506 -17.34 -27.41 -0.47
CA ILE A 506 -17.76 -26.11 -0.97
C ILE A 506 -17.07 -24.94 -0.24
N ASN A 507 -16.75 -25.07 1.04
CA ASN A 507 -16.04 -24.03 1.79
C ASN A 507 -14.61 -23.88 1.25
N ALA A 508 -13.94 -24.98 0.90
CA ALA A 508 -12.65 -24.94 0.22
C ALA A 508 -12.75 -24.15 -1.11
N VAL A 509 -13.75 -24.45 -1.95
CA VAL A 509 -13.99 -23.70 -3.19
C VAL A 509 -14.24 -22.21 -2.92
N ARG A 510 -15.03 -21.86 -1.90
CA ARG A 510 -15.27 -20.45 -1.50
C ARG A 510 -13.99 -19.73 -1.09
N LEU A 511 -13.10 -20.39 -0.36
CA LEU A 511 -11.80 -19.81 0.01
C LEU A 511 -10.93 -19.57 -1.22
N MET A 512 -10.99 -20.50 -2.19
CA MET A 512 -10.30 -20.32 -3.46
C MET A 512 -10.90 -19.17 -4.26
N GLU A 513 -12.23 -19.01 -4.31
CA GLU A 513 -12.88 -17.88 -4.98
C GLU A 513 -12.52 -16.56 -4.29
N LYS A 514 -12.62 -16.45 -2.96
CA LYS A 514 -12.28 -15.22 -2.21
C LYS A 514 -10.84 -14.76 -2.42
N GLY A 515 -9.91 -15.70 -2.56
CA GLY A 515 -8.50 -15.38 -2.71
C GLY A 515 -8.01 -15.32 -4.17
N ARG A 516 -8.77 -15.88 -5.12
CA ARG A 516 -8.43 -15.88 -6.55
C ARG A 516 -9.26 -14.87 -7.30
N GLY A 517 -8.65 -14.25 -8.31
CA GLY A 517 -9.39 -13.31 -9.13
C GLY A 517 -9.77 -12.04 -8.37
N VAL A 518 -9.19 -11.71 -7.21
CA VAL A 518 -9.38 -10.43 -6.50
C VAL A 518 -9.29 -9.23 -7.44
N ILE A 519 -8.28 -9.23 -8.32
CA ILE A 519 -8.12 -8.20 -9.35
C ILE A 519 -9.25 -8.27 -10.38
N LEU A 520 -9.58 -9.48 -10.84
CA LEU A 520 -10.64 -9.70 -11.83
C LEU A 520 -12.02 -9.28 -11.27
N GLU A 521 -12.31 -9.55 -10.00
CA GLU A 521 -13.51 -9.14 -9.28
C GLU A 521 -13.68 -7.64 -9.30
N GLN A 522 -12.59 -6.86 -9.13
CA GLN A 522 -12.68 -5.41 -9.27
C GLN A 522 -13.18 -4.99 -10.65
N PHE A 523 -12.82 -5.71 -11.72
CA PHE A 523 -13.33 -5.45 -13.07
C PHE A 523 -14.71 -6.07 -13.34
N MET A 524 -15.03 -7.18 -12.68
CA MET A 524 -16.30 -7.89 -12.85
C MET A 524 -17.43 -7.20 -12.10
N ASP A 525 -17.19 -6.72 -10.88
CA ASP A 525 -18.08 -5.82 -10.13
C ASP A 525 -18.47 -4.61 -10.97
N LEU A 526 -17.53 -4.11 -11.77
CA LEU A 526 -17.77 -3.00 -12.70
C LEU A 526 -18.58 -3.41 -13.94
N LYS A 527 -18.98 -4.68 -14.05
CA LYS A 527 -19.82 -5.25 -15.12
C LYS A 527 -20.96 -6.11 -14.55
N THR A 528 -21.15 -6.07 -13.23
CA THR A 528 -22.20 -6.80 -12.55
C THR A 528 -23.54 -6.16 -12.90
N ASP A 529 -24.55 -7.01 -12.95
CA ASP A 529 -25.86 -6.61 -13.36
C ASP A 529 -26.60 -5.92 -12.24
N HIS A 530 -26.71 -4.60 -12.34
CA HIS A 530 -27.47 -3.80 -11.37
C HIS A 530 -28.90 -3.55 -11.83
N THR A 531 -29.50 -4.40 -12.67
CA THR A 531 -30.87 -4.20 -13.19
C THR A 531 -31.90 -4.08 -12.06
N ARG A 532 -31.75 -4.89 -11.00
CA ARG A 532 -32.57 -4.77 -9.79
C ARG A 532 -32.45 -3.37 -9.15
N LEU A 533 -31.23 -2.82 -9.10
CA LEU A 533 -30.97 -1.47 -8.59
C LEU A 533 -31.49 -0.40 -9.55
N GLN A 534 -31.36 -0.61 -10.87
CA GLN A 534 -31.85 0.29 -11.90
C GLN A 534 -33.38 0.40 -11.87
N GLU A 535 -34.08 -0.72 -11.67
CA GLU A 535 -35.54 -0.79 -11.60
C GLU A 535 -36.07 -0.21 -10.28
N ALA A 536 -35.44 -0.52 -9.15
CA ALA A 536 -35.91 -0.09 -7.83
C ALA A 536 -35.43 1.31 -7.42
N TYR A 537 -34.20 1.68 -7.77
CA TYR A 537 -33.51 2.90 -7.32
C TYR A 537 -32.65 3.54 -8.44
N PRO A 538 -33.27 4.12 -9.49
CA PRO A 538 -32.57 4.60 -10.69
C PRO A 538 -31.54 5.69 -10.43
N ASP A 539 -31.80 6.61 -9.48
CA ASP A 539 -30.86 7.69 -9.14
C ASP A 539 -29.58 7.17 -8.46
N LEU A 540 -29.72 6.14 -7.61
CA LEU A 540 -28.61 5.46 -6.95
C LEU A 540 -27.82 4.64 -7.97
N TYR A 541 -28.51 3.96 -8.90
CA TYR A 541 -27.89 3.27 -10.02
C TYR A 541 -27.05 4.24 -10.88
N GLN A 542 -27.60 5.40 -11.25
CA GLN A 542 -26.87 6.37 -12.07
C GLN A 542 -25.61 6.89 -11.35
N GLN A 543 -25.71 7.24 -10.07
CA GLN A 543 -24.55 7.66 -9.27
C GLN A 543 -23.50 6.54 -9.16
N PHE A 544 -23.93 5.30 -8.94
CA PHE A 544 -23.06 4.15 -8.84
C PHE A 544 -22.31 3.89 -10.15
N THR A 545 -23.03 3.84 -11.27
CA THR A 545 -22.46 3.59 -12.60
C THR A 545 -21.51 4.70 -13.03
N GLN A 546 -21.82 5.97 -12.77
CA GLN A 546 -20.91 7.09 -13.08
C GLN A 546 -19.56 6.97 -12.37
N ILE A 547 -19.55 6.66 -11.07
CA ILE A 547 -18.30 6.49 -10.32
C ILE A 547 -17.55 5.25 -10.79
N GLN A 548 -18.26 4.19 -11.14
CA GLN A 548 -17.71 2.94 -11.70
C GLN A 548 -17.02 3.16 -13.05
N GLU A 549 -17.64 3.91 -13.97
CA GLU A 549 -17.02 4.30 -15.25
C GLU A 549 -15.80 5.20 -15.02
N ALA A 550 -15.90 6.19 -14.14
CA ALA A 550 -14.79 7.08 -13.81
C ALA A 550 -13.60 6.36 -13.15
N LEU A 551 -13.83 5.21 -12.48
CA LEU A 551 -12.76 4.37 -11.94
C LEU A 551 -12.11 3.50 -13.04
N LEU A 552 -12.86 3.09 -14.09
CA LEU A 552 -12.32 2.32 -15.21
C LEU A 552 -11.39 3.14 -16.11
N ASP A 553 -11.70 4.42 -16.32
CA ASP A 553 -10.92 5.29 -17.23
C ASP A 553 -9.53 5.63 -16.71
N HIS A 554 -9.25 5.44 -15.41
CA HIS A 554 -8.01 5.86 -14.74
C HIS A 554 -7.00 4.71 -14.51
N VAL A 555 -7.21 3.53 -15.09
CA VAL A 555 -6.41 2.32 -14.81
C VAL A 555 -5.06 2.30 -15.55
N ASP A 556 -4.89 3.05 -16.65
CA ASP A 556 -3.71 2.95 -17.53
C ASP A 556 -3.15 4.33 -17.95
N GLY A 557 -2.67 5.12 -16.98
CA GLY A 557 -1.82 6.28 -17.26
C GLY A 557 -0.36 5.95 -16.95
N ASP A 558 0.48 5.80 -17.98
CA ASP A 558 1.93 5.79 -17.77
C ASP A 558 2.33 7.16 -17.18
N PHE A 559 2.96 7.14 -16.01
CA PHE A 559 3.48 8.35 -15.38
C PHE A 559 4.54 8.99 -16.27
N ASP A 560 4.27 10.19 -16.80
CA ASP A 560 5.29 11.04 -17.41
C ASP A 560 5.96 11.89 -16.31
N PRO A 561 7.28 11.74 -16.06
CA PRO A 561 8.02 12.57 -15.10
C PRO A 561 7.94 14.07 -15.36
N LYS A 562 7.51 14.50 -16.55
CA LYS A 562 7.30 15.90 -16.93
C LYS A 562 5.91 16.43 -16.56
N THR A 563 5.00 15.57 -16.11
CA THR A 563 3.64 15.97 -15.71
C THR A 563 3.75 16.97 -14.55
N PRO A 564 3.08 18.14 -14.63
CA PRO A 564 3.07 19.09 -13.53
C PRO A 564 2.58 18.46 -12.23
N MET A 565 3.24 18.78 -11.11
CA MET A 565 2.88 18.27 -9.77
C MET A 565 1.39 18.43 -9.44
N ARG A 566 0.82 19.59 -9.79
CA ARG A 566 -0.61 19.90 -9.57
C ARG A 566 -1.53 18.87 -10.23
N GLU A 567 -1.20 18.44 -11.45
CA GLU A 567 -2.00 17.45 -12.17
C GLU A 567 -1.90 16.06 -11.53
N ILE A 568 -0.70 15.68 -11.05
CA ILE A 568 -0.48 14.40 -10.36
C ILE A 568 -1.24 14.38 -9.01
N LEU A 569 -1.14 15.46 -8.23
CA LEU A 569 -1.87 15.62 -6.98
C LEU A 569 -3.38 15.58 -7.19
N GLN A 570 -3.88 16.32 -8.18
CA GLN A 570 -5.29 16.34 -8.54
C GLN A 570 -5.79 14.95 -8.95
N ALA A 571 -5.08 14.26 -9.86
CA ALA A 571 -5.44 12.91 -10.29
C ALA A 571 -5.46 11.92 -9.12
N SER A 572 -4.48 12.03 -8.22
CA SER A 572 -4.38 11.21 -7.02
C SER A 572 -5.52 11.49 -6.02
N HIS A 573 -5.88 12.75 -5.83
CA HIS A 573 -6.97 13.20 -4.97
C HIS A 573 -8.33 12.74 -5.52
N GLU A 574 -8.59 12.99 -6.79
CA GLU A 574 -9.81 12.57 -7.48
C GLU A 574 -10.00 11.06 -7.42
N ARG A 575 -8.94 10.28 -7.65
CA ARG A 575 -8.98 8.82 -7.54
C ARG A 575 -9.36 8.37 -6.14
N THR A 576 -8.74 8.95 -5.11
CA THR A 576 -9.06 8.65 -3.70
C THR A 576 -10.52 9.01 -3.38
N GLY A 577 -10.98 10.18 -3.84
CA GLY A 577 -12.36 10.62 -3.68
C GLY A 577 -13.37 9.67 -4.31
N ARG A 578 -13.11 9.20 -5.54
CA ARG A 578 -13.95 8.22 -6.24
C ARG A 578 -14.03 6.87 -5.50
N VAL A 579 -12.90 6.37 -4.96
CA VAL A 579 -12.87 5.14 -4.15
C VAL A 579 -13.73 5.28 -2.90
N ASN A 580 -13.58 6.39 -2.16
CA ASN A 580 -14.36 6.64 -0.95
C ASN A 580 -15.86 6.78 -1.27
N ARG A 581 -16.21 7.49 -2.35
CA ARG A 581 -17.60 7.64 -2.78
C ARG A 581 -18.22 6.32 -3.20
N MET A 582 -17.46 5.46 -3.87
CA MET A 582 -17.91 4.11 -4.22
C MET A 582 -18.19 3.27 -2.95
N ALA A 583 -17.32 3.33 -1.94
CA ALA A 583 -17.54 2.62 -0.67
C ALA A 583 -18.80 3.11 0.06
N GLU A 584 -19.03 4.44 0.08
CA GLU A 584 -20.24 5.03 0.65
C GLU A 584 -21.51 4.59 -0.09
N LEU A 585 -21.49 4.61 -1.43
CA LEU A 585 -22.61 4.17 -2.25
C LEU A 585 -22.91 2.68 -2.04
N ARG A 586 -21.88 1.82 -1.97
CA ARG A 586 -22.04 0.39 -1.67
C ARG A 586 -22.73 0.16 -0.35
N LYS A 587 -22.27 0.83 0.72
CA LYS A 587 -22.91 0.77 2.03
C LYS A 587 -24.37 1.19 1.97
N ARG A 588 -24.65 2.32 1.33
CA ARG A 588 -26.02 2.82 1.15
C ARG A 588 -26.91 1.82 0.40
N ILE A 589 -26.37 1.10 -0.59
CA ILE A 589 -27.11 0.08 -1.34
C ILE A 589 -27.35 -1.16 -0.47
N THR A 590 -26.36 -1.62 0.28
CA THR A 590 -26.51 -2.79 1.17
C THR A 590 -27.48 -2.56 2.33
N ASP A 591 -27.69 -1.30 2.71
CA ASP A 591 -28.66 -0.88 3.72
C ASP A 591 -30.12 -0.87 3.18
N LEU A 592 -30.33 -1.07 1.88
CA LEU A 592 -31.67 -1.15 1.27
C LEU A 592 -32.27 -2.55 1.40
N ASP A 593 -33.58 -2.61 1.63
CA ASP A 593 -34.32 -3.87 1.68
C ASP A 593 -34.20 -4.65 0.37
N GLY A 594 -33.73 -5.90 0.47
CA GLY A 594 -33.53 -6.79 -0.69
C GLY A 594 -32.21 -6.60 -1.44
N PHE A 595 -31.29 -5.78 -0.92
CA PHE A 595 -29.94 -5.54 -1.47
C PHE A 595 -28.81 -5.89 -0.48
N HIS A 596 -29.09 -6.60 0.60
CA HIS A 596 -28.06 -7.04 1.57
C HIS A 596 -26.99 -7.95 0.94
N ASP A 597 -27.30 -8.55 -0.21
CA ASP A 597 -26.44 -9.41 -1.03
C ASP A 597 -25.72 -8.67 -2.17
N PHE A 598 -25.90 -7.34 -2.32
CA PHE A 598 -25.47 -6.56 -3.49
C PHE A 598 -23.98 -6.70 -3.85
N ASP A 599 -23.12 -7.00 -2.87
CA ASP A 599 -21.68 -7.22 -3.02
C ASP A 599 -21.20 -8.52 -2.35
N GLN A 600 -22.11 -9.44 -2.00
CA GLN A 600 -21.71 -10.69 -1.37
C GLN A 600 -20.98 -11.60 -2.39
N PRO A 601 -19.87 -12.23 -1.99
CA PRO A 601 -19.20 -13.22 -2.82
C PRO A 601 -20.07 -14.46 -3.04
N PHE A 602 -19.71 -15.22 -4.08
CA PHE A 602 -20.27 -16.51 -4.47
C PHE A 602 -20.90 -17.33 -3.31
N SER A 603 -22.22 -17.51 -3.38
CA SER A 603 -23.06 -18.22 -2.41
C SER A 603 -23.36 -19.67 -2.84
N ASN A 604 -24.08 -20.44 -1.99
CA ASN A 604 -24.53 -21.78 -2.39
C ASN A 604 -25.60 -21.71 -3.48
N ASP A 605 -26.49 -20.71 -3.39
CA ASP A 605 -27.58 -20.49 -4.33
C ASP A 605 -27.02 -20.24 -5.75
N ASP A 606 -25.86 -19.59 -5.84
CA ASP A 606 -25.15 -19.36 -7.11
C ASP A 606 -24.72 -20.65 -7.81
N ILE A 607 -24.47 -21.75 -7.08
CA ILE A 607 -24.12 -23.05 -7.68
C ILE A 607 -25.36 -23.70 -8.32
N GLU A 608 -26.52 -23.52 -7.69
CA GLU A 608 -27.80 -24.02 -8.21
C GLU A 608 -28.23 -23.26 -9.47
N GLU A 609 -27.88 -21.97 -9.56
CA GLU A 609 -28.12 -21.13 -10.74
C GLU A 609 -27.24 -21.47 -11.95
N LEU A 610 -26.12 -22.19 -11.74
CA LEU A 610 -25.25 -22.60 -12.84
C LEU A 610 -25.93 -23.63 -13.76
N PRO A 611 -25.74 -23.54 -15.08
CA PRO A 611 -26.37 -24.47 -16.01
C PRO A 611 -25.86 -25.90 -15.83
N ARG A 612 -26.79 -26.87 -15.77
CA ARG A 612 -26.50 -28.33 -15.75
C ARG A 612 -25.62 -28.82 -16.91
N THR A 613 -25.49 -28.03 -17.99
CA THR A 613 -24.75 -28.40 -19.20
C THR A 613 -23.22 -28.26 -19.10
N GLY A 614 -22.69 -27.71 -18.01
CA GLY A 614 -21.25 -27.50 -17.83
C GLY A 614 -20.73 -28.09 -16.52
N ASN A 615 -19.84 -29.08 -16.63
CA ASN A 615 -19.06 -29.55 -15.47
C ASN A 615 -17.96 -28.54 -15.19
N ILE A 616 -17.80 -28.09 -13.94
CA ILE A 616 -16.73 -27.16 -13.57
C ILE A 616 -15.69 -27.94 -12.76
N VAL A 617 -14.44 -27.82 -13.18
CA VAL A 617 -13.31 -28.51 -12.57
C VAL A 617 -12.31 -27.46 -12.12
N ILE A 618 -12.01 -27.46 -10.82
CA ILE A 618 -11.12 -26.51 -10.19
C ILE A 618 -9.89 -27.25 -9.68
N PHE A 619 -8.73 -26.96 -10.24
CA PHE A 619 -7.49 -27.49 -9.71
C PHE A 619 -7.09 -26.72 -8.45
N ASN A 620 -6.57 -27.46 -7.47
CA ASN A 620 -5.93 -26.92 -6.29
C ASN A 620 -4.47 -27.34 -6.26
N SER A 621 -3.59 -26.37 -6.47
CA SER A 621 -2.13 -26.56 -6.48
C SER A 621 -1.54 -26.14 -5.14
N SER A 622 -1.93 -26.82 -4.06
CA SER A 622 -1.37 -26.54 -2.74
C SER A 622 0.08 -26.99 -2.64
N TYR A 623 0.87 -26.22 -1.90
CA TYR A 623 2.27 -26.49 -1.62
C TYR A 623 2.40 -27.01 -0.19
N SER A 624 3.19 -28.08 -0.03
CA SER A 624 3.65 -28.58 1.27
C SER A 624 5.16 -28.68 1.24
N ILE A 625 5.79 -28.17 2.30
CA ILE A 625 7.26 -28.15 2.44
C ILE A 625 7.78 -29.54 2.84
N THR A 626 7.00 -30.32 3.58
CA THR A 626 7.46 -31.57 4.20
C THR A 626 7.31 -32.78 3.30
N ASN A 627 6.18 -32.89 2.58
CA ASN A 627 5.91 -34.05 1.74
C ASN A 627 5.15 -33.65 0.47
N PRO A 628 5.55 -34.15 -0.70
CA PRO A 628 4.78 -33.96 -1.93
C PRO A 628 3.44 -34.69 -1.82
N GLU A 629 2.37 -33.92 -1.69
CA GLU A 629 1.00 -34.44 -1.67
C GLU A 629 0.40 -34.51 -3.10
N PRO A 630 -0.49 -35.47 -3.37
CA PRO A 630 -1.33 -35.46 -4.57
C PRO A 630 -2.08 -34.15 -4.72
N LEU A 631 -2.18 -33.64 -5.96
CA LEU A 631 -2.99 -32.46 -6.22
C LEU A 631 -4.47 -32.76 -5.98
N GLN A 632 -5.14 -31.86 -5.27
CA GLN A 632 -6.58 -31.92 -5.09
C GLN A 632 -7.29 -31.23 -6.26
N THR A 633 -8.43 -31.79 -6.66
CA THR A 633 -9.30 -31.23 -7.68
C THR A 633 -10.72 -31.20 -7.17
N PHE A 634 -11.41 -30.08 -7.37
CA PHE A 634 -12.82 -29.93 -7.03
C PHE A 634 -13.67 -30.04 -8.30
N ILE A 635 -14.60 -30.98 -8.31
CA ILE A 635 -15.62 -31.11 -9.35
C ILE A 635 -16.90 -30.52 -8.80
N VAL A 636 -17.33 -29.40 -9.39
CA VAL A 636 -18.60 -28.75 -9.06
C VAL A 636 -19.65 -29.28 -10.04
N LYS A 637 -20.61 -30.03 -9.52
CA LYS A 637 -21.79 -30.52 -10.25
C LYS A 637 -22.94 -29.56 -9.98
N ALA A 638 -23.39 -28.83 -11.00
CA ALA A 638 -24.44 -27.81 -10.87
C ALA A 638 -25.87 -28.39 -11.06
N GLY A 639 -26.88 -27.80 -10.39
CA GLY A 639 -28.30 -28.18 -10.48
C GLY A 639 -29.02 -28.30 -9.12
N GLU A 640 -30.25 -28.83 -9.08
CA GLU A 640 -31.09 -29.01 -7.85
C GLU A 640 -30.49 -29.98 -6.79
N SER A 641 -29.37 -30.62 -7.12
CA SER A 641 -28.58 -31.44 -6.19
C SER A 641 -27.10 -31.03 -6.30
N ALA A 642 -26.87 -29.72 -6.33
CA ALA A 642 -25.55 -29.13 -6.46
C ALA A 642 -24.62 -29.68 -5.38
N CYS A 643 -23.46 -30.19 -5.81
CA CYS A 643 -22.47 -30.69 -4.88
C CYS A 643 -21.06 -30.44 -5.39
N VAL A 644 -20.13 -30.38 -4.44
CA VAL A 644 -18.71 -30.31 -4.73
C VAL A 644 -18.08 -31.63 -4.29
N GLN A 645 -17.45 -32.30 -5.24
CA GLN A 645 -16.73 -33.53 -5.01
C GLN A 645 -15.22 -33.27 -5.08
N VAL A 646 -14.47 -33.83 -4.13
CA VAL A 646 -13.00 -33.78 -4.14
C VAL A 646 -12.46 -35.02 -4.83
N VAL A 647 -11.51 -34.82 -5.75
CA VAL A 647 -10.77 -35.88 -6.45
C VAL A 647 -9.28 -35.63 -6.24
N GLU A 648 -8.60 -36.61 -5.66
CA GLU A 648 -7.13 -36.58 -5.55
C GLU A 648 -6.50 -37.14 -6.82
N LEU A 649 -5.40 -36.50 -7.27
CA LEU A 649 -4.65 -36.90 -8.45
C LEU A 649 -3.33 -37.59 -8.02
N PRO A 650 -3.34 -38.90 -7.72
CA PRO A 650 -2.18 -39.57 -7.11
C PRO A 650 -0.92 -39.58 -7.99
N GLY A 651 -1.08 -39.47 -9.31
CA GLY A 651 0.04 -39.39 -10.26
C GLY A 651 0.51 -37.96 -10.56
N MET A 652 -0.02 -36.95 -9.87
CA MET A 652 0.37 -35.56 -10.08
C MET A 652 0.46 -34.81 -8.74
N ASN A 653 1.68 -34.43 -8.37
CA ASN A 653 1.94 -33.47 -7.30
C ASN A 653 2.42 -32.12 -7.85
N LEU A 654 2.60 -31.13 -6.96
CA LEU A 654 3.03 -29.78 -7.34
C LEU A 654 4.43 -29.75 -7.96
N GLN A 655 5.38 -30.59 -7.51
CA GLN A 655 6.73 -30.63 -8.07
C GLN A 655 6.72 -31.14 -9.52
N GLU A 656 5.97 -32.20 -9.79
CA GLU A 656 5.82 -32.75 -11.14
C GLU A 656 5.14 -31.76 -12.09
N ALA A 657 4.05 -31.12 -11.65
CA ALA A 657 3.39 -30.09 -12.42
C ALA A 657 4.33 -28.90 -12.69
N THR A 658 5.17 -28.52 -11.73
CA THR A 658 6.16 -27.43 -11.87
C THR A 658 7.24 -27.79 -12.88
N HIS A 659 7.75 -29.00 -12.83
CA HIS A 659 8.71 -29.49 -13.81
C HIS A 659 8.15 -29.48 -15.24
N MET A 660 6.89 -29.90 -15.40
CA MET A 660 6.19 -29.84 -16.69
C MET A 660 6.00 -28.39 -17.16
N ALA A 661 5.57 -27.49 -16.28
CA ALA A 661 5.38 -26.07 -16.59
C ALA A 661 6.69 -25.37 -16.96
N ASP A 662 7.78 -25.60 -16.21
CA ASP A 662 9.10 -25.02 -16.49
C ASP A 662 9.62 -25.41 -17.88
N THR A 663 9.30 -26.63 -18.31
CA THR A 663 9.64 -27.12 -19.65
C THR A 663 8.84 -26.39 -20.74
N LEU A 664 7.61 -25.96 -20.46
CA LEU A 664 6.75 -25.26 -21.42
C LEU A 664 6.97 -23.73 -21.46
N VAL A 665 7.10 -23.08 -20.30
CA VAL A 665 7.10 -21.62 -20.18
C VAL A 665 8.33 -21.03 -19.49
N GLY A 666 9.14 -21.88 -18.84
CA GLY A 666 10.31 -21.45 -18.07
C GLY A 666 11.49 -20.94 -18.92
N PRO A 667 12.62 -20.59 -18.29
CA PRO A 667 13.81 -20.06 -18.97
C PRO A 667 14.36 -21.01 -20.04
N LYS A 668 14.22 -22.32 -19.82
CA LYS A 668 14.67 -23.41 -20.70
C LYS A 668 13.54 -23.95 -21.59
N ARG A 669 12.47 -23.19 -21.81
CA ARG A 669 11.29 -23.65 -22.54
C ARG A 669 11.58 -24.25 -23.91
N LEU A 670 10.80 -25.26 -24.30
CA LEU A 670 10.91 -25.98 -25.58
C LEU A 670 10.97 -25.06 -26.80
N SER A 671 10.23 -23.94 -26.79
CA SER A 671 10.18 -22.97 -27.89
C SER A 671 11.44 -22.12 -28.05
N LYS A 672 12.30 -22.04 -27.02
CA LYS A 672 13.58 -21.31 -27.03
C LYS A 672 14.80 -22.24 -27.15
N ALA A 673 14.59 -23.53 -27.38
CA ALA A 673 15.68 -24.49 -27.44
C ALA A 673 16.79 -24.03 -28.41
N LYS A 674 18.05 -24.15 -27.96
CA LYS A 674 19.29 -23.63 -28.61
C LYS A 674 19.28 -23.82 -30.13
N ALA A 675 19.84 -22.83 -30.85
CA ALA A 675 20.17 -22.96 -32.28
C ALA A 675 20.85 -24.32 -32.54
N GLY A 676 20.20 -25.17 -33.34
CA GLY A 676 20.67 -26.52 -33.66
C GLY A 676 19.90 -27.69 -33.02
N ARG A 677 18.93 -27.47 -32.11
CA ARG A 677 18.07 -28.57 -31.63
C ARG A 677 17.01 -28.95 -32.69
N PRO A 678 16.90 -30.23 -33.10
CA PRO A 678 15.87 -30.65 -34.04
C PRO A 678 14.46 -30.44 -33.46
N ARG A 679 13.56 -29.85 -34.25
CA ARG A 679 12.15 -29.62 -33.88
C ARG A 679 11.42 -30.91 -33.49
N THR A 680 11.88 -32.05 -34.01
CA THR A 680 11.39 -33.40 -33.67
C THR A 680 11.58 -33.76 -32.19
N LYS A 681 12.73 -33.42 -31.59
CA LYS A 681 12.98 -33.69 -30.15
C LYS A 681 12.11 -32.81 -29.25
N SER A 682 11.95 -31.53 -29.59
CA SER A 682 11.06 -30.63 -28.84
C SER A 682 9.59 -31.07 -28.92
N ASN A 683 9.16 -31.56 -30.08
CA ASN A 683 7.80 -32.12 -30.25
C ASN A 683 7.62 -33.41 -29.44
N GLU A 684 8.65 -34.23 -29.32
CA GLU A 684 8.59 -35.46 -28.52
C GLU A 684 8.45 -35.15 -27.02
N GLU A 685 9.24 -34.21 -26.50
CA GLU A 685 9.10 -33.74 -25.11
C GLU A 685 7.72 -33.12 -24.86
N LEU A 686 7.20 -32.35 -25.81
CA LEU A 686 5.83 -31.83 -25.71
C LEU A 686 4.80 -32.97 -25.63
N ARG A 687 4.90 -33.99 -26.49
CA ARG A 687 4.00 -35.17 -26.44
C ARG A 687 4.07 -35.90 -25.11
N GLN A 688 5.27 -36.03 -24.53
CA GLN A 688 5.43 -36.62 -23.20
C GLN A 688 4.70 -35.81 -22.12
N ILE A 689 4.78 -34.48 -22.19
CA ILE A 689 4.03 -33.59 -21.28
C ILE A 689 2.52 -33.76 -21.49
N LEU A 690 2.04 -33.79 -22.74
CA LEU A 690 0.61 -33.99 -23.04
C LEU A 690 0.10 -35.36 -22.57
N ALA A 691 0.92 -36.41 -22.72
CA ALA A 691 0.62 -37.75 -22.24
C ALA A 691 0.53 -37.80 -20.71
N LYS A 692 1.48 -37.20 -20.00
CA LYS A 692 1.43 -37.10 -18.53
C LYS A 692 0.24 -36.27 -18.04
N SER A 693 -0.05 -35.13 -18.68
CA SER A 693 -1.25 -34.33 -18.37
C SER A 693 -2.54 -35.11 -18.60
N TRP A 694 -2.56 -36.00 -19.60
CA TRP A 694 -3.69 -36.89 -19.85
C TRP A 694 -3.83 -37.93 -18.75
N GLU A 695 -2.78 -38.73 -18.51
CA GLU A 695 -2.81 -39.86 -17.58
C GLU A 695 -3.08 -39.43 -16.15
N PHE A 696 -2.48 -38.33 -15.70
CA PHE A 696 -2.47 -37.97 -14.28
C PHE A 696 -3.45 -36.86 -13.91
N ALA A 697 -3.97 -36.08 -14.88
CA ALA A 697 -4.93 -35.01 -14.59
C ALA A 697 -6.25 -35.18 -15.34
N VAL A 698 -6.23 -35.17 -16.69
CA VAL A 698 -7.47 -35.08 -17.46
C VAL A 698 -8.27 -36.39 -17.44
N ARG A 699 -7.62 -37.53 -17.67
CA ARG A 699 -8.29 -38.84 -17.73
C ARG A 699 -8.99 -39.21 -16.42
N PRO A 700 -8.36 -39.10 -15.22
CA PRO A 700 -9.05 -39.38 -13.95
C PRO A 700 -10.32 -38.53 -13.77
N ILE A 701 -10.27 -37.25 -14.15
CA ILE A 701 -11.41 -36.33 -14.03
C ILE A 701 -12.53 -36.71 -15.01
N LEU A 702 -12.20 -37.01 -16.27
CA LEU A 702 -13.19 -37.46 -17.25
C LEU A 702 -13.81 -38.81 -16.86
N GLN A 703 -13.04 -39.68 -16.20
CA GLN A 703 -13.54 -40.94 -15.66
C GLN A 703 -14.55 -40.70 -14.53
N GLU A 704 -14.22 -39.82 -13.58
CA GLU A 704 -15.10 -39.47 -12.46
C GLU A 704 -16.38 -38.76 -12.93
N LEU A 705 -16.29 -37.97 -14.00
CA LEU A 705 -17.44 -37.36 -14.67
C LEU A 705 -18.25 -38.35 -15.51
N GLY A 706 -17.80 -39.60 -15.67
CA GLY A 706 -18.47 -40.61 -16.49
C GLY A 706 -18.41 -40.34 -18.00
N LEU A 707 -17.44 -39.54 -18.47
CA LEU A 707 -17.34 -39.11 -19.87
C LEU A 707 -16.50 -40.05 -20.74
N LEU A 708 -15.70 -40.92 -20.14
CA LEU A 708 -14.92 -41.94 -20.84
C LEU A 708 -15.81 -43.14 -21.20
N SER A 709 -16.59 -43.00 -22.27
CA SER A 709 -17.40 -44.08 -22.86
C SER A 709 -16.59 -44.89 -23.89
N SER A 710 -16.93 -46.16 -24.11
CA SER A 710 -16.31 -47.01 -25.15
C SER A 710 -16.51 -46.48 -26.58
N SER A 711 -17.45 -45.54 -26.77
CA SER A 711 -17.65 -44.78 -28.00
C SER A 711 -17.73 -43.30 -27.67
N PRO A 712 -16.87 -42.43 -28.23
CA PRO A 712 -16.91 -40.99 -27.95
C PRO A 712 -18.23 -40.37 -28.45
N PRO A 713 -18.74 -39.31 -27.78
CA PRO A 713 -19.96 -38.64 -28.20
C PRO A 713 -19.83 -38.09 -29.63
N SER A 714 -20.96 -37.94 -30.32
CA SER A 714 -21.01 -37.12 -31.55
C SER A 714 -20.44 -35.72 -31.25
N VAL A 715 -19.72 -35.15 -32.22
CA VAL A 715 -19.12 -33.80 -32.11
C VAL A 715 -20.18 -32.75 -31.73
N ASP A 716 -21.42 -32.92 -32.17
CA ASP A 716 -22.54 -32.01 -31.90
C ASP A 716 -23.07 -32.10 -30.45
N HIS A 717 -22.70 -33.14 -29.71
CA HIS A 717 -23.21 -33.47 -28.38
C HIS A 717 -22.11 -33.57 -27.32
N LEU A 718 -20.91 -33.07 -27.60
CA LEU A 718 -19.81 -33.10 -26.64
C LEU A 718 -20.16 -32.27 -25.39
N PRO A 719 -20.03 -32.86 -24.18
CA PRO A 719 -20.24 -32.13 -22.93
C PRO A 719 -19.16 -31.06 -22.75
N ARG A 720 -19.48 -30.00 -22.01
CA ARG A 720 -18.52 -28.95 -21.66
C ARG A 720 -17.89 -29.24 -20.29
N VAL A 721 -16.56 -29.18 -20.25
CA VAL A 721 -15.79 -29.23 -19.01
C VAL A 721 -15.00 -27.94 -18.88
N PHE A 722 -15.43 -27.07 -17.98
CA PHE A 722 -14.78 -25.80 -17.69
C PHE A 722 -13.61 -26.04 -16.73
N TRP A 723 -12.39 -25.77 -17.18
CA TRP A 723 -11.21 -25.89 -16.34
C TRP A 723 -10.86 -24.53 -15.71
N ILE A 724 -11.01 -24.45 -14.39
CA ILE A 724 -10.48 -23.38 -13.56
C ILE A 724 -9.12 -23.85 -13.05
N ARG A 725 -8.07 -23.27 -13.65
CA ARG A 725 -6.68 -23.66 -13.38
C ARG A 725 -6.11 -22.77 -12.27
N SER A 726 -5.26 -23.34 -11.43
CA SER A 726 -4.62 -22.62 -10.32
C SER A 726 -3.12 -22.79 -10.33
N GLY A 727 -2.39 -21.77 -9.90
CA GLY A 727 -0.93 -21.84 -9.78
C GLY A 727 -0.29 -22.40 -11.05
N VAL A 728 0.57 -23.39 -10.87
CA VAL A 728 1.30 -24.07 -11.94
C VAL A 728 0.40 -24.73 -13.00
N MET A 729 -0.79 -25.22 -12.63
CA MET A 729 -1.70 -25.90 -13.56
C MET A 729 -2.19 -24.95 -14.67
N SER A 730 -2.12 -23.64 -14.44
CA SER A 730 -2.43 -22.61 -15.44
C SER A 730 -1.48 -22.62 -16.64
N MET A 731 -0.30 -23.22 -16.49
CA MET A 731 0.69 -23.34 -17.56
C MET A 731 0.55 -24.65 -18.37
N LEU A 732 -0.29 -25.59 -17.92
CA LEU A 732 -0.47 -26.87 -18.62
C LEU A 732 -1.61 -26.79 -19.66
N PRO A 733 -1.41 -27.34 -20.87
CA PRO A 733 -2.39 -27.32 -21.95
C PRO A 733 -3.43 -28.45 -21.80
N LEU A 734 -4.24 -28.40 -20.73
CA LEU A 734 -5.22 -29.46 -20.41
C LEU A 734 -6.19 -29.80 -21.55
N HIS A 735 -6.55 -28.81 -22.39
CA HIS A 735 -7.42 -29.00 -23.55
C HIS A 735 -6.78 -29.85 -24.66
N ALA A 736 -5.45 -29.93 -24.69
CA ALA A 736 -4.68 -30.74 -25.64
C ALA A 736 -4.02 -31.94 -24.97
N ALA A 737 -4.37 -32.25 -23.72
CA ALA A 737 -3.86 -33.43 -23.05
C ALA A 737 -4.33 -34.68 -23.81
N GLY A 738 -3.38 -35.56 -24.14
CA GLY A 738 -3.68 -36.79 -24.83
C GLY A 738 -2.47 -37.65 -25.11
N LEU A 739 -2.77 -38.89 -25.48
CA LEU A 739 -1.85 -39.87 -26.02
C LEU A 739 -1.83 -39.71 -27.54
N TYR A 740 -0.71 -39.22 -28.08
CA TYR A 740 -0.54 -38.95 -29.50
C TYR A 740 0.49 -39.89 -30.13
N ASN A 741 0.19 -40.43 -31.32
CA ASN A 741 1.11 -41.23 -32.14
C ASN A 741 1.71 -42.46 -31.42
N ILE A 742 0.92 -43.11 -30.55
CA ILE A 742 1.31 -44.40 -29.96
C ILE A 742 1.08 -45.50 -31.01
N LYS A 743 2.15 -46.17 -31.42
CA LYS A 743 2.09 -47.23 -32.44
C LYS A 743 1.04 -48.29 -32.07
N GLY A 744 0.03 -48.45 -32.92
CA GLY A 744 -1.02 -49.47 -32.77
C GLY A 744 -2.21 -49.07 -31.89
N GLN A 745 -2.31 -47.82 -31.45
CA GLN A 745 -3.45 -47.29 -30.70
C GLN A 745 -4.03 -46.05 -31.39
N SER A 746 -5.36 -45.88 -31.31
CA SER A 746 -6.00 -44.62 -31.70
C SER A 746 -5.63 -43.53 -30.69
N ASP A 747 -5.34 -42.31 -31.17
CA ASP A 747 -5.11 -41.16 -30.30
C ASP A 747 -6.27 -41.02 -29.31
N GLN A 748 -5.95 -40.84 -28.02
CA GLN A 748 -6.94 -40.53 -26.99
C GLN A 748 -6.60 -39.18 -26.39
N ASN A 749 -7.45 -38.19 -26.58
CA ASN A 749 -7.20 -36.83 -26.11
C ASN A 749 -8.49 -36.15 -25.64
N ALA A 750 -8.33 -35.05 -24.91
CA ALA A 750 -9.45 -34.35 -24.27
C ALA A 750 -10.55 -33.92 -25.26
N THR A 751 -10.18 -33.52 -26.47
CA THR A 751 -11.12 -33.00 -27.48
C THR A 751 -12.04 -34.07 -28.07
N MET A 752 -11.70 -35.35 -27.93
CA MET A 752 -12.59 -36.46 -28.31
C MET A 752 -13.75 -36.68 -27.32
N TYR A 753 -13.61 -36.23 -26.07
CA TYR A 753 -14.57 -36.53 -25.01
C TYR A 753 -15.32 -35.31 -24.50
N CYS A 754 -14.74 -34.10 -24.64
CA CYS A 754 -15.38 -32.88 -24.17
C CYS A 754 -14.91 -31.63 -24.91
N VAL A 755 -15.76 -30.60 -24.88
CA VAL A 755 -15.33 -29.23 -25.16
C VAL A 755 -14.65 -28.70 -23.89
N SER A 756 -13.41 -28.22 -24.00
CA SER A 756 -12.53 -27.87 -22.89
C SER A 756 -12.29 -26.35 -22.73
N PRO A 757 -13.31 -25.52 -22.41
CA PRO A 757 -13.11 -24.10 -22.17
C PRO A 757 -12.36 -23.83 -20.85
N TYR A 758 -11.69 -22.68 -20.78
CA TYR A 758 -11.06 -22.18 -19.57
C TYR A 758 -11.84 -21.04 -18.93
N ALA A 759 -11.78 -20.98 -17.60
CA ALA A 759 -12.33 -19.89 -16.80
C ALA A 759 -11.35 -19.48 -15.69
N ALA A 760 -11.47 -18.24 -15.23
CA ALA A 760 -10.63 -17.70 -14.17
C ALA A 760 -11.15 -18.08 -12.77
N THR A 761 -12.46 -17.98 -12.57
CA THR A 761 -13.16 -18.29 -11.31
C THR A 761 -14.58 -18.80 -11.62
N VAL A 762 -15.25 -19.41 -10.64
CA VAL A 762 -16.66 -19.82 -10.78
C VAL A 762 -17.54 -18.58 -10.91
N GLN A 763 -17.25 -17.52 -10.15
CA GLN A 763 -17.96 -16.25 -10.23
C GLN A 763 -17.92 -15.66 -11.66
N ALA A 764 -16.76 -15.69 -12.31
CA ALA A 764 -16.61 -15.19 -13.68
C ALA A 764 -17.48 -15.96 -14.69
N LEU A 765 -17.62 -17.28 -14.50
CA LEU A 765 -18.50 -18.11 -15.32
C LEU A 765 -19.96 -17.78 -15.10
N LEU A 766 -20.37 -17.57 -13.85
CA LEU A 766 -21.74 -17.21 -13.50
C LEU A 766 -22.13 -15.87 -14.12
N VAL A 767 -21.28 -14.85 -13.99
CA VAL A 767 -21.50 -13.53 -14.61
C VAL A 767 -21.63 -13.66 -16.13
N ALA A 768 -20.73 -14.40 -16.78
CA ALA A 768 -20.78 -14.63 -18.22
C ALA A 768 -22.06 -15.38 -18.64
N TYR A 769 -22.53 -16.32 -17.82
CA TYR A 769 -23.76 -17.06 -18.05
C TYR A 769 -25.00 -16.18 -17.94
N LYS A 770 -25.14 -15.42 -16.84
CA LYS A 770 -26.24 -14.45 -16.62
C LYS A 770 -26.32 -13.45 -17.78
N GLN A 771 -25.18 -12.90 -18.22
CA GLN A 771 -25.12 -12.02 -19.38
C GLN A 771 -25.55 -12.70 -20.70
N LYS A 772 -25.16 -13.96 -20.92
CA LYS A 772 -25.52 -14.70 -22.14
C LYS A 772 -27.00 -15.04 -22.20
N GLN A 773 -27.62 -15.43 -21.09
CA GLN A 773 -29.06 -15.68 -21.05
C GLN A 773 -29.85 -14.43 -21.48
N ARG A 774 -29.41 -13.25 -21.06
CA ARG A 774 -30.01 -11.97 -21.45
C ARG A 774 -29.77 -11.62 -22.91
N LYS A 775 -28.52 -11.74 -23.39
CA LYS A 775 -28.19 -11.46 -24.81
C LYS A 775 -28.86 -12.41 -25.79
N ARG A 776 -29.30 -13.61 -25.37
CA ARG A 776 -30.12 -14.49 -26.21
C ARG A 776 -31.50 -13.89 -26.58
N ALA A 777 -31.94 -12.83 -25.91
CA ALA A 777 -33.10 -12.05 -26.33
C ALA A 777 -32.83 -11.13 -27.54
N TYR A 778 -31.56 -10.88 -27.90
CA TYR A 778 -31.16 -10.05 -29.04
C TYR A 778 -30.21 -10.80 -30.00
N SER A 779 -30.74 -11.11 -31.19
CA SER A 779 -30.06 -11.40 -32.45
C SER A 779 -29.75 -12.86 -32.84
N ALA A 780 -30.32 -13.22 -33.99
CA ALA A 780 -30.00 -14.36 -34.85
C ALA A 780 -28.83 -14.09 -35.83
N ASP A 781 -28.18 -12.93 -35.73
CA ASP A 781 -27.24 -12.43 -36.75
C ASP A 781 -25.89 -12.08 -36.08
N ARG A 782 -25.07 -13.10 -35.85
CA ARG A 782 -23.71 -12.94 -35.29
C ARG A 782 -22.71 -12.79 -36.43
N LYS A 783 -22.01 -11.64 -36.47
CA LYS A 783 -20.93 -11.39 -37.43
C LYS A 783 -19.58 -11.80 -36.82
N LEU A 784 -18.74 -12.48 -37.60
CA LEU A 784 -17.41 -12.93 -37.20
C LEU A 784 -16.35 -12.01 -37.82
N LEU A 785 -15.46 -11.45 -37.00
CA LEU A 785 -14.28 -10.70 -37.46
C LEU A 785 -13.07 -11.62 -37.41
N LEU A 786 -12.43 -11.86 -38.56
CA LEU A 786 -11.19 -12.63 -38.68
C LEU A 786 -10.04 -11.67 -38.96
N VAL A 787 -9.04 -11.63 -38.08
CA VAL A 787 -7.86 -10.77 -38.22
C VAL A 787 -6.63 -11.63 -38.51
N ALA A 788 -5.99 -11.40 -39.65
CA ALA A 788 -4.75 -12.05 -40.07
C ALA A 788 -3.55 -11.17 -39.77
N MET A 789 -2.45 -11.76 -39.30
CA MET A 789 -1.17 -11.06 -39.19
C MET A 789 -0.01 -11.95 -39.69
N PRO A 790 0.01 -12.30 -40.99
CA PRO A 790 1.04 -13.17 -41.57
C PRO A 790 2.44 -12.55 -41.50
N GLU A 791 2.54 -11.23 -41.58
CA GLU A 791 3.79 -10.47 -41.47
C GLU A 791 3.70 -9.52 -40.27
N THR A 792 4.73 -9.51 -39.43
CA THR A 792 4.83 -8.60 -38.28
C THR A 792 6.21 -7.96 -38.28
N HIS A 793 6.26 -6.62 -38.33
CA HIS A 793 7.52 -5.87 -38.37
C HIS A 793 8.46 -6.30 -37.23
N SER A 794 9.72 -6.58 -37.55
CA SER A 794 10.75 -7.07 -36.61
C SER A 794 10.50 -8.47 -36.00
N LYS A 795 9.58 -9.27 -36.55
CA LYS A 795 9.35 -10.68 -36.21
C LYS A 795 9.41 -11.54 -37.46
N SER A 796 9.56 -12.86 -37.26
CA SER A 796 9.51 -13.84 -38.34
C SER A 796 8.11 -13.94 -38.93
N ASP A 797 8.02 -14.15 -40.24
CA ASP A 797 6.75 -14.37 -40.93
C ASP A 797 6.06 -15.66 -40.44
N LEU A 798 4.73 -15.65 -40.50
CA LEU A 798 3.86 -16.76 -40.14
C LEU A 798 3.20 -17.32 -41.42
N PRO A 799 3.84 -18.30 -42.11
CA PRO A 799 3.50 -18.66 -43.49
C PRO A 799 2.14 -19.36 -43.66
N HIS A 800 1.49 -19.80 -42.57
CA HIS A 800 0.26 -20.59 -42.64
C HIS A 800 -1.00 -19.83 -42.22
N VAL A 801 -0.87 -18.56 -41.80
CA VAL A 801 -2.00 -17.76 -41.27
C VAL A 801 -3.13 -17.62 -42.29
N GLU A 802 -2.79 -17.44 -43.57
CA GLU A 802 -3.80 -17.32 -44.63
C GLU A 802 -4.58 -18.61 -44.85
N THR A 803 -3.90 -19.77 -44.74
CA THR A 803 -4.53 -21.09 -44.82
C THR A 803 -5.44 -21.33 -43.63
N GLU A 804 -5.00 -20.97 -42.42
CA GLU A 804 -5.79 -21.09 -41.18
C GLU A 804 -7.08 -20.27 -41.26
N ILE A 805 -7.00 -19.01 -41.72
CA ILE A 805 -8.16 -18.13 -41.86
C ILE A 805 -9.14 -18.65 -42.90
N SER A 806 -8.64 -19.13 -44.04
CA SER A 806 -9.48 -19.73 -45.07
C SER A 806 -10.24 -20.94 -44.54
N THR A 807 -9.56 -21.80 -43.78
CA THR A 807 -10.17 -22.97 -43.13
C THR A 807 -11.26 -22.58 -42.13
N VAL A 808 -11.00 -21.56 -41.30
CA VAL A 808 -11.99 -21.06 -40.32
C VAL A 808 -13.22 -20.47 -41.03
N LYS A 809 -13.02 -19.74 -42.14
CA LYS A 809 -14.13 -19.23 -42.97
C LYS A 809 -14.99 -20.36 -43.50
N GLU A 810 -14.38 -21.41 -44.05
CA GLU A 810 -15.09 -22.57 -44.60
C GLU A 810 -15.94 -23.29 -43.55
N ILE A 811 -15.39 -23.49 -42.34
CA ILE A 811 -16.10 -24.16 -41.24
C ILE A 811 -17.28 -23.32 -40.72
N MET A 812 -17.14 -22.00 -40.67
CA MET A 812 -18.12 -21.08 -40.06
C MET A 812 -19.20 -20.58 -41.03
N CYS A 813 -18.99 -20.68 -42.35
CA CYS A 813 -19.89 -20.19 -43.39
C CYS A 813 -20.83 -21.24 -44.06
N PRO A 814 -21.57 -22.11 -43.35
CA PRO A 814 -22.71 -22.77 -44.00
C PRO A 814 -23.94 -21.86 -44.14
N LYS A 815 -24.10 -20.80 -43.32
CA LYS A 815 -25.28 -19.91 -43.32
C LYS A 815 -24.97 -18.50 -42.77
N THR A 816 -24.38 -17.61 -43.55
CA THR A 816 -24.58 -16.14 -43.44
C THR A 816 -24.16 -15.49 -44.75
N THR A 817 -25.06 -14.69 -45.32
CA THR A 817 -24.87 -13.97 -46.58
C THR A 817 -23.93 -12.78 -46.41
N ASN A 818 -23.03 -12.64 -47.39
CA ASN A 818 -22.17 -11.50 -47.70
C ASN A 818 -21.03 -11.20 -46.71
N GLY A 819 -19.87 -11.79 -47.01
CA GLY A 819 -18.59 -11.40 -46.44
C GLY A 819 -18.14 -10.04 -46.96
N HIS A 820 -17.69 -9.18 -46.05
CA HIS A 820 -16.85 -8.03 -46.40
C HIS A 820 -15.38 -8.45 -46.31
N GLU A 821 -14.59 -7.93 -47.26
CA GLU A 821 -13.16 -8.17 -47.42
C GLU A 821 -12.33 -7.74 -46.21
N VAL A 822 -11.17 -8.38 -46.09
CA VAL A 822 -10.14 -8.14 -45.08
C VAL A 822 -9.40 -6.86 -45.44
N ASP A 823 -9.67 -5.75 -44.75
CA ASP A 823 -8.81 -4.57 -44.84
C ASP A 823 -7.45 -4.86 -44.18
N LYS A 824 -6.38 -4.84 -44.98
CA LYS A 824 -4.99 -4.86 -44.51
C LYS A 824 -4.71 -3.57 -43.74
N CYS A 825 -4.82 -3.61 -42.41
CA CYS A 825 -4.43 -2.48 -41.58
C CYS A 825 -2.90 -2.46 -41.42
N ALA A 826 -2.21 -1.67 -42.24
CA ALA A 826 -0.76 -1.49 -42.23
C ALA A 826 -0.26 -0.50 -41.15
N SER A 827 -0.95 -0.34 -40.02
CA SER A 827 -0.53 0.57 -38.94
C SER A 827 -0.04 -0.17 -37.69
N THR A 828 1.26 -0.06 -37.43
CA THR A 828 2.05 -0.77 -36.42
C THR A 828 1.97 -0.19 -35.00
N SER A 829 0.78 0.19 -34.51
CA SER A 829 0.62 0.70 -33.14
C SER A 829 -0.32 -0.18 -32.29
N PRO A 830 0.13 -0.75 -31.14
CA PRO A 830 -0.71 -1.44 -30.17
C PRO A 830 -1.84 -0.59 -29.57
N GLN A 831 -1.80 0.75 -29.75
CA GLN A 831 -2.79 1.67 -29.18
C GLN A 831 -4.12 1.71 -29.97
N CYS A 832 -4.15 1.29 -31.25
CA CYS A 832 -5.36 1.36 -32.06
C CYS A 832 -6.46 0.38 -31.65
N ILE A 833 -6.14 -0.72 -30.95
CA ILE A 833 -7.13 -1.75 -30.57
C ILE A 833 -7.85 -1.38 -29.26
N ARG A 834 -7.29 -0.48 -28.43
CA ARG A 834 -7.85 -0.13 -27.11
C ARG A 834 -8.88 1.01 -27.13
N ARG A 835 -8.99 1.77 -28.22
CA ARG A 835 -9.94 2.89 -28.32
C ARG A 835 -10.70 2.81 -29.64
N LYS A 836 -11.94 2.27 -29.62
CA LYS A 836 -13.07 2.64 -30.50
C LYS A 836 -14.29 1.72 -30.29
N PRO A 837 -15.38 2.22 -29.66
CA PRO A 837 -16.69 1.57 -29.73
C PRO A 837 -17.56 2.02 -30.93
N GLU A 838 -17.13 3.00 -31.72
CA GLU A 838 -18.00 3.59 -32.75
C GLU A 838 -17.32 3.63 -34.12
N LEU A 839 -17.69 2.69 -34.99
CA LEU A 839 -17.54 2.83 -36.43
C LEU A 839 -18.95 2.97 -37.01
N HIS A 840 -19.43 4.21 -37.01
CA HIS A 840 -20.51 4.61 -37.90
C HIS A 840 -20.03 4.42 -39.35
N ALA A 841 -20.85 3.71 -40.13
CA ALA A 841 -20.69 3.56 -41.55
C ALA A 841 -20.48 4.92 -42.24
N LYS A 842 -19.26 5.16 -42.73
CA LYS A 842 -19.02 6.11 -43.81
C LYS A 842 -18.64 5.32 -45.03
N THR A 843 -19.59 5.24 -45.95
CA THR A 843 -19.36 4.95 -47.36
C THR A 843 -18.35 5.95 -47.90
N CYS A 844 -17.10 5.54 -48.09
CA CYS A 844 -16.15 6.26 -48.93
C CYS A 844 -16.42 5.88 -50.40
N THR A 845 -17.10 6.76 -51.10
CA THR A 845 -16.94 6.92 -52.54
C THR A 845 -15.57 7.56 -52.78
N ASP A 846 -14.68 6.84 -53.46
CA ASP A 846 -13.67 7.47 -54.34
C ASP A 846 -14.41 8.32 -55.39
N PRO A 847 -13.87 9.45 -55.90
CA PRO A 847 -12.57 9.44 -56.58
C PRO A 847 -11.69 10.72 -56.47
N GLU A 848 -10.41 10.55 -56.84
CA GLU A 848 -9.49 11.53 -57.44
C GLU A 848 -9.26 12.88 -56.72
N LYS A 849 -8.14 12.98 -55.97
CA LYS A 849 -7.09 14.01 -56.14
C LYS A 849 -5.89 13.81 -55.23
#